data_AF-A0A847H2I3-F1
#
_entry.id   AF-A0A847H2I3-F1
#
_cell.length_a   1.000
_cell.length_b   1.000
_cell.length_c   1.000
_cell.angle_alpha   90.00
_cell.angle_beta   90.00
_cell.angle_gamma   90.00
#
_symmetry.space_group_name_H-M   'P 1'
#
loop_
_entity.id
_entity.type
_entity.pdbx_description
1 polymer ?
#
loop_
_entity_poly.entity_id
_entity_poly.type
_entity_poly.pdbx_seq_one_letter_code
_entity_poly.pdbx_strand_id
1 'polypeptide(L)'
;MLLRWTTVAVFALLPALLLAAEPDADRDGLDDAQEDILGTDPQSPERLQAILDDEPPAATARAREGYDASKDFTRVEFCHVGGDRCLWRVTFAQSPRLADTVLHLYVDADHDAATGRKSPGSGIAGTDYMLSVVADRGSSSAYSADGQQTPGPVVRHLVSGNAVLLSADVQLSRDGDGVRYGLYVLCHTTTTGDKPSPRMSDSGGKATVAKIPLSDRPKLVRPVDYLENHGVSATFGEDLLHATLAAPGVIVVPHDRLQTEGFEVDLQTTHRWPHLKLTAPKGAVWTAAPQAGKYHVGFLMYDDSNAERLGFYVQDEFRGVAVARENNNRTWLYWLSAPQEFRGGERVELRTLGGQGRFGIANLVFLPQLPEVRQVRAAVENVTVVAPVGRPGVVTISWTTTWPSPTRLEYGLNAEYGQTAGDAPLCLVHRVVLEGLDPAKTYHGRALGVGPDGTAVGSDDFTFRAVPPVVPALREDTFTIPLAVRNPHAFAADQWPITTGVPFAQGTLSSADQVRLLYGAEEVPAQVQLTARWPDGSVKWLLVTFLASAPAAGQAEYRLECGPKVRRAETAAGLTVRQSAEGVQITTGTLNLQIDRQGKLAAISAGEQRGFADNALARTVAEDPQGRTFLPGDGTLQVEQSGPIRTVVKTVSPLRDAKGAHLARIEQRIEAYRGLPWIRLHHTLVVDGPERFTALKRLSYRVPITDSVWTASLVDGPSIELGDTVPSVYQMFDDTVAADPAGIQARKGRVIGSLVGSGPRGGAVAVRDFWQNYPKAFRLAEDAVEIDLCPAFSEGTYDKFPFEKEGHHLYFYLREGRYRLKRGMSKTHELLLWLAPSAEHAAVCALFQRPLLATAPADVYCRSRAFYDVAPRNPERFTVYEAAIERNLKAYEQTRQRQRDYGMLNYGDWYGERGTNWGNVEYDTQHALLLEYVRSGNPDAFFLAHATELHNRDVDTVHAAADPRQIGGVNIHVIGHVGDYYDQAVPGFLGFAHGGFSVSHAWAEGHFGHYFLTGDRRSYETGCAVADFFAGRDLGRPYDFFDCRVPGWHLIMMASAYHATGDPYYLNAARVVVERVLEAQDKSPRPLPDYQAAGRKPFQQGGWSRMMVPGHCECEPRHRGNAGFMVAVLLSGLKYYHDVTGDERVKQSIIAGAHYLLDETYSDEVQGFRYTSCPKTGYRPGASPLMVEGIARAYLWTRDERFRRVLAEALPRSAGGSGYGKGFSMYYRVGPRVLADLEAAGLGLQAATK
;
A
#
# COMPACT_ATOMS: atom_id res chain seq x y z
N MET A 1 -52.80 33.49 1.54
CA MET A 1 -53.34 34.17 2.74
C MET A 1 -52.13 34.64 3.55
N LEU A 2 -51.72 35.92 3.56
CA LEU A 2 -52.31 37.10 4.26
C LEU A 2 -52.32 36.84 5.79
N LEU A 3 -51.65 37.56 6.71
CA LEU A 3 -51.21 38.98 6.87
C LEU A 3 -49.81 39.02 7.53
N ARG A 4 -48.82 39.83 7.13
CA ARG A 4 -48.62 41.30 7.32
C ARG A 4 -48.55 41.78 8.77
N TRP A 5 -47.40 42.33 9.18
CA TRP A 5 -47.24 43.77 9.49
C TRP A 5 -45.87 44.28 8.98
N THR A 6 -45.94 45.38 8.26
CA THR A 6 -44.91 46.24 7.67
C THR A 6 -44.38 47.25 8.68
N THR A 7 -43.14 47.75 8.53
CA THR A 7 -42.82 49.18 8.22
C THR A 7 -41.32 49.34 7.91
N VAL A 8 -41.04 49.98 6.77
CA VAL A 8 -39.75 50.58 6.36
C VAL A 8 -39.93 52.11 6.44
N ALA A 9 -38.98 52.86 7.02
CA ALA A 9 -38.52 54.20 6.59
C ALA A 9 -37.47 54.76 7.59
N VAL A 10 -36.20 54.94 7.19
CA VAL A 10 -35.52 56.17 6.69
C VAL A 10 -34.59 56.81 7.75
N PHE A 11 -33.29 56.73 7.43
CA PHE A 11 -32.12 57.59 7.67
C PHE A 11 -32.06 58.70 8.75
N ALA A 12 -30.84 58.74 9.32
CA ALA A 12 -30.01 59.88 9.73
C ALA A 12 -30.17 60.46 11.15
N LEU A 13 -29.17 60.17 12.00
CA LEU A 13 -28.42 61.19 12.75
C LEU A 13 -27.12 60.56 13.31
N LEU A 14 -25.98 61.02 12.79
CA LEU A 14 -24.69 60.93 13.48
C LEU A 14 -24.83 61.53 14.90
N PRO A 15 -24.07 60.98 15.84
CA PRO A 15 -23.09 61.82 16.49
C PRO A 15 -21.69 61.32 16.14
N ALA A 16 -20.82 62.27 15.83
CA ALA A 16 -19.38 62.06 15.81
C ALA A 16 -18.95 61.50 17.18
N LEU A 17 -18.73 60.19 17.24
CA LEU A 17 -17.82 59.63 18.22
C LEU A 17 -16.44 59.86 17.64
N LEU A 18 -15.69 60.75 18.29
CA LEU A 18 -14.25 60.83 18.14
C LEU A 18 -13.71 59.39 18.14
N LEU A 19 -12.92 59.04 17.13
CA LEU A 19 -11.90 58.01 17.29
C LEU A 19 -11.11 58.43 18.53
N ALA A 20 -11.44 57.86 19.70
CA ALA A 20 -10.50 57.88 20.80
C ALA A 20 -9.25 57.20 20.23
N ALA A 21 -8.12 57.89 20.24
CA ALA A 21 -6.86 57.23 19.98
C ALA A 21 -6.81 56.00 20.91
N GLU A 22 -6.47 54.84 20.35
CA GLU A 22 -6.12 53.67 21.16
C GLU A 22 -5.08 54.12 22.20
N PRO A 23 -5.12 53.60 23.44
CA PRO A 23 -4.14 53.97 24.45
C PRO A 23 -2.73 53.72 23.92
N ASP A 24 -1.85 54.69 24.11
CA ASP A 24 -0.40 54.60 23.88
C ASP A 24 0.21 55.06 25.21
N ALA A 25 0.44 54.10 26.09
CA ALA A 25 0.73 54.37 27.50
C ALA A 25 2.15 54.94 27.72
N ASP A 26 3.09 54.65 26.83
CA ASP A 26 4.46 55.14 26.90
C ASP A 26 4.81 56.27 25.91
N ARG A 27 3.89 56.55 24.97
CA ARG A 27 3.91 57.63 23.99
C ARG A 27 5.02 57.52 22.95
N ASP A 28 5.37 56.31 22.56
CA ASP A 28 6.39 56.06 21.54
C ASP A 28 5.85 56.07 20.08
N GLY A 29 4.53 56.16 19.94
CA GLY A 29 3.82 56.17 18.66
C GLY A 29 3.39 54.79 18.16
N LEU A 30 3.57 53.74 18.95
CA LEU A 30 2.86 52.47 18.88
C LEU A 30 1.74 52.50 19.91
N ASP A 31 0.52 52.16 19.51
CA ASP A 31 -0.54 51.98 20.49
C ASP A 31 -0.39 50.63 21.21
N ASP A 32 -0.94 50.51 22.42
CA ASP A 32 -0.83 49.33 23.28
C ASP A 32 -1.29 48.04 22.55
N ALA A 33 -2.20 48.15 21.57
CA ALA A 33 -2.66 47.02 20.76
C ALA A 33 -1.64 46.60 19.68
N GLN A 34 -0.97 47.57 19.04
CA GLN A 34 0.16 47.34 18.15
C GLN A 34 1.32 46.71 18.91
N GLU A 35 1.59 47.18 20.12
CA GLU A 35 2.60 46.62 21.00
C GLU A 35 2.28 45.19 21.45
N ASP A 36 1.01 44.88 21.74
CA ASP A 36 0.59 43.50 22.01
C ASP A 36 0.82 42.59 20.80
N ILE A 37 0.61 43.08 19.56
CA ILE A 37 0.92 42.32 18.34
C ILE A 37 2.44 42.11 18.21
N LEU A 38 3.25 43.15 18.43
CA LEU A 38 4.70 43.10 18.27
C LEU A 38 5.40 42.39 19.45
N GLY A 39 4.76 42.32 20.61
CA GLY A 39 5.32 41.79 21.86
C GLY A 39 6.37 42.69 22.48
N THR A 40 6.12 44.00 22.43
CA THR A 40 6.82 45.04 23.16
C THR A 40 6.06 45.35 24.46
N ASP A 41 6.63 46.18 25.34
CA ASP A 41 6.08 46.48 26.66
C ASP A 41 5.39 47.85 26.64
N PRO A 42 4.06 47.93 26.77
CA PRO A 42 3.31 49.19 26.60
C PRO A 42 3.57 50.26 27.64
N GLN A 43 4.42 49.98 28.62
CA GLN A 43 4.84 50.94 29.63
C GLN A 43 6.25 51.51 29.35
N SER A 44 6.91 51.08 28.28
CA SER A 44 8.33 51.32 28.05
C SER A 44 8.68 51.59 26.57
N PRO A 45 9.09 52.82 26.20
CA PRO A 45 9.15 53.24 24.79
C PRO A 45 10.22 52.50 23.96
N GLU A 46 9.91 52.11 22.73
CA GLU A 46 10.85 51.56 21.76
C GLU A 46 11.67 52.65 21.05
N ARG A 47 12.99 52.61 21.24
CA ARG A 47 13.92 53.56 20.62
C ARG A 47 14.39 53.08 19.26
N LEU A 48 13.51 53.13 18.26
CA LEU A 48 13.85 52.84 16.86
C LEU A 48 14.88 53.84 16.31
N GLN A 49 15.97 53.32 15.73
CA GLN A 49 17.02 54.12 15.09
C GLN A 49 17.10 53.76 13.61
N ALA A 50 17.27 54.77 12.75
CA ALA A 50 17.48 54.55 11.33
C ALA A 50 18.79 53.76 11.11
N ILE A 51 18.68 52.63 10.42
CA ILE A 51 19.81 51.77 10.05
C ILE A 51 20.04 51.71 8.54
N LEU A 52 19.02 52.07 7.76
CA LEU A 52 19.08 52.28 6.32
C LEU A 52 18.16 53.45 5.98
N ASP A 53 18.66 54.41 5.22
CA ASP A 53 17.86 55.44 4.55
C ASP A 53 18.14 55.28 3.04
N ASP A 54 17.09 55.06 2.26
CA ASP A 54 17.17 55.02 0.79
C ASP A 54 16.48 56.27 0.23
N GLU A 55 17.19 57.02 -0.60
CA GLU A 55 16.60 58.20 -1.22
C GLU A 55 15.52 57.75 -2.21
N PRO A 56 14.32 58.37 -2.20
CA PRO A 56 13.27 57.96 -3.10
C PRO A 56 13.76 58.02 -4.56
N PRO A 57 13.45 57.01 -5.40
CA PRO A 57 13.96 56.95 -6.76
C PRO A 57 13.71 58.25 -7.55
N ALA A 58 14.61 58.57 -8.47
CA ALA A 58 14.47 59.74 -9.33
C ALA A 58 13.07 59.81 -9.96
N ALA A 59 12.52 61.01 -10.16
CA ALA A 59 11.15 61.19 -10.66
C ALA A 59 10.87 60.44 -11.98
N THR A 60 11.90 60.24 -12.80
CA THR A 60 11.85 59.44 -14.04
C THR A 60 11.70 57.93 -13.80
N ALA A 61 12.21 57.39 -12.69
CA ALA A 61 12.03 56.00 -12.29
C ALA A 61 10.62 55.75 -11.73
N ARG A 62 10.10 56.71 -10.94
CA ARG A 62 8.73 56.67 -10.39
C ARG A 62 7.63 56.82 -11.45
N ALA A 63 7.96 57.38 -12.62
CA ALA A 63 7.05 57.52 -13.75
C ALA A 63 6.98 56.29 -14.68
N ARG A 64 7.77 55.23 -14.43
CA ARG A 64 7.79 54.02 -15.27
C ARG A 64 6.50 53.20 -15.14
N GLU A 65 6.01 52.67 -16.26
CA GLU A 65 4.92 51.71 -16.27
C GLU A 65 5.32 50.45 -15.49
N GLY A 66 4.65 50.19 -14.36
CA GLY A 66 4.97 49.07 -13.47
C GLY A 66 5.53 49.45 -12.10
N TYR A 67 5.94 50.71 -11.90
CA TYR A 67 6.35 51.19 -10.58
C TYR A 67 5.18 51.17 -9.57
N ASP A 68 5.45 50.72 -8.35
CA ASP A 68 4.48 50.61 -7.27
C ASP A 68 5.09 51.14 -5.97
N ALA A 69 4.68 52.35 -5.58
CA ALA A 69 5.18 53.02 -4.38
C ALA A 69 4.90 52.25 -3.07
N SER A 70 3.98 51.28 -3.09
CA SER A 70 3.71 50.41 -1.93
C SER A 70 4.74 49.30 -1.72
N LYS A 71 5.72 49.18 -2.63
CA LYS A 71 6.82 48.20 -2.58
C LYS A 71 8.20 48.88 -2.49
N ASP A 72 8.23 50.20 -2.69
CA ASP A 72 9.42 51.05 -2.65
C ASP A 72 9.70 51.47 -1.21
N PHE A 73 10.68 50.85 -0.56
CA PHE A 73 11.01 51.16 0.82
C PHE A 73 12.03 52.31 0.87
N THR A 74 11.79 53.28 1.75
CA THR A 74 12.59 54.50 1.83
C THR A 74 13.44 54.55 3.09
N ARG A 75 13.09 53.78 4.12
CA ARG A 75 13.81 53.79 5.39
C ARG A 75 13.58 52.50 6.16
N VAL A 76 14.63 51.99 6.81
CA VAL A 76 14.55 50.89 7.76
C VAL A 76 15.08 51.39 9.10
N GLU A 77 14.27 51.22 10.12
CA GLU A 77 14.63 51.51 11.51
C GLU A 77 14.67 50.21 12.32
N PHE A 78 15.49 50.19 13.36
CA PHE A 78 15.69 49.02 14.19
C PHE A 78 15.86 49.41 15.66
N CYS A 79 15.36 48.55 16.54
CA CYS A 79 15.69 48.58 17.97
C CYS A 79 15.82 47.16 18.53
N HIS A 80 16.70 47.03 19.53
CA HIS A 80 16.74 45.87 20.41
C HIS A 80 15.77 46.10 21.56
N VAL A 81 14.68 45.34 21.61
CA VAL A 81 13.59 45.51 22.58
C VAL A 81 14.01 44.99 23.96
N GLY A 82 14.53 43.76 24.01
CA GLY A 82 14.98 43.08 25.22
C GLY A 82 15.24 41.59 25.00
N GLY A 83 16.26 41.04 25.68
CA GLY A 83 16.68 39.65 25.50
C GLY A 83 17.26 39.36 24.11
N ASP A 84 16.50 38.62 23.29
CA ASP A 84 16.75 38.35 21.86
C ASP A 84 15.66 38.96 20.96
N ARG A 85 14.68 39.70 21.52
CA ARG A 85 13.61 40.32 20.74
C ARG A 85 14.09 41.58 20.04
N CYS A 86 13.88 41.57 18.73
CA CYS A 86 14.26 42.62 17.81
C CYS A 86 13.02 43.16 17.10
N LEU A 87 12.98 44.46 16.84
CA LEU A 87 11.92 45.14 16.12
C LEU A 87 12.52 45.94 14.95
N TRP A 88 11.96 45.73 13.76
CA TRP A 88 12.27 46.48 12.55
C TRP A 88 11.04 47.26 12.09
N ARG A 89 11.24 48.50 11.64
CA ARG A 89 10.22 49.30 10.98
C ARG A 89 10.69 49.62 9.57
N VAL A 90 10.03 49.06 8.56
CA VAL A 90 10.31 49.31 7.14
C VAL A 90 9.28 50.29 6.62
N THR A 91 9.71 51.54 6.35
CA THR A 91 8.85 52.61 5.82
C THR A 91 8.88 52.61 4.31
N PHE A 92 7.70 52.74 3.70
CA PHE A 92 7.51 52.76 2.25
C PHE A 92 7.12 54.14 1.74
N ALA A 93 7.36 54.40 0.45
CA ALA A 93 6.94 55.62 -0.22
C ALA A 93 5.41 55.83 -0.19
N GLN A 94 4.64 54.74 -0.10
CA GLN A 94 3.20 54.71 0.13
C GLN A 94 2.83 53.54 1.05
N SER A 95 1.71 53.65 1.78
CA SER A 95 1.19 52.57 2.62
C SER A 95 1.21 51.21 1.91
N PRO A 96 1.89 50.21 2.50
CA PRO A 96 2.13 48.91 1.87
C PRO A 96 0.83 48.11 1.79
N ARG A 97 0.59 47.46 0.65
CA ARG A 97 -0.55 46.55 0.47
C ARG A 97 -0.11 45.12 0.71
N LEU A 98 -0.26 44.62 1.94
CA LEU A 98 0.32 43.31 2.29
C LEU A 98 -0.22 42.14 1.44
N ALA A 99 -1.46 42.21 0.96
CA ALA A 99 -2.08 41.16 0.13
C ALA A 99 -1.32 40.83 -1.17
N ASP A 100 -0.56 41.79 -1.73
CA ASP A 100 0.25 41.61 -2.95
C ASP A 100 1.76 41.86 -2.71
N THR A 101 2.20 41.85 -1.44
CA THR A 101 3.58 42.14 -1.04
C THR A 101 4.34 40.88 -0.62
N VAL A 102 5.60 40.82 -1.04
CA VAL A 102 6.63 39.94 -0.51
C VAL A 102 7.72 40.83 0.06
N LEU A 103 7.90 40.84 1.38
CA LEU A 103 8.94 41.57 2.08
C LEU A 103 9.86 40.59 2.79
N HIS A 104 11.16 40.68 2.55
CA HIS A 104 12.20 39.86 3.15
C HIS A 104 13.25 40.72 3.86
N LEU A 105 13.55 40.37 5.12
CA LEU A 105 14.72 40.81 5.86
C LEU A 105 15.69 39.64 5.97
N TYR A 106 16.82 39.73 5.27
CA TYR A 106 17.92 38.78 5.33
C TYR A 106 18.92 39.26 6.38
N VAL A 107 18.86 38.61 7.54
CA VAL A 107 19.66 38.94 8.72
C VAL A 107 20.84 37.98 8.80
N ASP A 108 22.03 38.51 8.55
CA ASP A 108 23.33 37.89 8.83
C ASP A 108 23.69 38.25 10.27
N ALA A 109 23.31 37.39 11.20
CA ALA A 109 23.24 37.68 12.62
C ALA A 109 24.62 37.66 13.29
N ASP A 110 25.54 36.81 12.82
CA ASP A 110 26.92 36.76 13.31
C ASP A 110 27.89 37.71 12.57
N HIS A 111 27.44 38.35 11.48
CA HIS A 111 28.22 39.21 10.59
C HIS A 111 29.35 38.48 9.85
N ASP A 112 29.23 37.16 9.67
CA ASP A 112 30.16 36.33 8.93
C ASP A 112 29.54 35.82 7.62
N ALA A 113 29.98 36.38 6.50
CA ALA A 113 29.52 35.94 5.18
C ALA A 113 29.86 34.48 4.84
N ALA A 114 30.75 33.82 5.61
CA ALA A 114 31.11 32.42 5.45
C ALA A 114 30.15 31.46 6.17
N THR A 115 29.37 31.90 7.15
CA THR A 115 28.35 31.10 7.86
C THR A 115 26.98 31.26 7.19
N GLY A 116 25.89 30.76 7.79
CA GLY A 116 24.52 30.86 7.26
C GLY A 116 24.32 30.44 5.78
N ARG A 117 23.33 31.07 5.13
CA ARG A 117 22.93 30.78 3.74
C ARG A 117 24.08 30.98 2.73
N LYS A 118 24.38 29.92 1.97
CA LYS A 118 25.43 29.93 0.94
C LYS A 118 24.93 30.55 -0.37
N SER A 119 25.35 31.78 -0.67
CA SER A 119 25.03 32.47 -1.93
C SER A 119 26.19 33.38 -2.36
N PRO A 120 27.32 32.82 -2.84
CA PRO A 120 28.54 33.59 -3.09
C PRO A 120 28.31 34.77 -4.05
N GLY A 121 28.77 35.96 -3.67
CA GLY A 121 28.63 37.18 -4.48
C GLY A 121 27.25 37.85 -4.44
N SER A 122 26.32 37.33 -3.63
CA SER A 122 24.99 37.91 -3.44
C SER A 122 24.87 38.68 -2.11
N GLY A 123 24.02 39.71 -2.07
CA GLY A 123 23.73 40.46 -0.84
C GLY A 123 23.07 39.65 0.28
N ILE A 124 22.62 38.42 -0.01
CA ILE A 124 22.02 37.49 0.96
C ILE A 124 23.00 36.41 1.47
N ALA A 125 24.27 36.44 1.05
CA ALA A 125 25.30 35.55 1.60
C ALA A 125 25.46 35.76 3.11
N GLY A 126 25.63 34.70 3.90
CA GLY A 126 25.77 34.80 5.36
C GLY A 126 24.44 34.97 6.10
N THR A 127 23.29 34.87 5.43
CA THR A 127 22.01 35.03 6.14
C THR A 127 21.79 33.88 7.12
N ASP A 128 21.72 34.18 8.41
CA ASP A 128 21.32 33.25 9.45
C ASP A 128 19.80 33.19 9.59
N TYR A 129 19.11 34.32 9.42
CA TYR A 129 17.64 34.40 9.51
C TYR A 129 17.03 35.16 8.34
N MET A 130 16.14 34.51 7.60
CA MET A 130 15.33 35.13 6.56
C MET A 130 13.93 35.37 7.13
N LEU A 131 13.63 36.60 7.55
CA LEU A 131 12.32 36.99 8.08
C LEU A 131 11.45 37.52 6.94
N SER A 132 10.22 37.03 6.83
CA SER A 132 9.40 37.29 5.64
C SER A 132 7.95 37.64 5.99
N VAL A 133 7.39 38.61 5.28
CA VAL A 133 5.94 38.89 5.24
C VAL A 133 5.47 38.72 3.79
N VAL A 134 4.65 37.70 3.56
CA VAL A 134 4.20 37.30 2.22
C VAL A 134 2.68 37.24 2.21
N ALA A 135 2.02 38.07 1.40
CA ALA A 135 0.56 38.11 1.31
C ALA A 135 -0.12 38.19 2.70
N ASP A 136 0.38 39.09 3.56
CA ASP A 136 -0.04 39.28 4.96
C ASP A 136 0.24 38.12 5.93
N ARG A 137 1.15 37.21 5.58
CA ARG A 137 1.59 36.11 6.46
C ARG A 137 3.05 36.25 6.85
N GLY A 138 3.31 36.29 8.15
CA GLY A 138 4.66 36.22 8.73
C GLY A 138 5.22 34.80 8.64
N SER A 139 6.45 34.66 8.17
CA SER A 139 7.18 33.38 8.12
C SER A 139 8.68 33.62 8.20
N SER A 140 9.45 32.59 8.56
CA SER A 140 10.91 32.71 8.59
C SER A 140 11.62 31.40 8.32
N SER A 141 12.89 31.50 7.98
CA SER A 141 13.83 30.37 7.93
C SER A 141 15.09 30.75 8.67
N ALA A 142 15.63 29.82 9.44
CA ALA A 142 16.98 29.91 10.01
C ALA A 142 17.96 29.07 9.16
N TYR A 143 19.23 29.42 9.19
CA TYR A 143 20.30 28.70 8.53
C TYR A 143 21.41 28.43 9.53
N SER A 144 21.87 27.19 9.61
CA SER A 144 23.06 26.83 10.39
C SER A 144 24.34 27.37 9.75
N ALA A 145 25.45 27.31 10.48
CA ALA A 145 26.75 27.79 10.00
C ALA A 145 27.22 27.12 8.69
N ASP A 146 26.83 25.88 8.42
CA ASP A 146 27.11 25.15 7.18
C ASP A 146 26.07 25.41 6.06
N GLY A 147 25.00 26.15 6.36
CA GLY A 147 23.97 26.59 5.40
C GLY A 147 22.75 25.68 5.29
N GLN A 148 22.57 24.73 6.20
CA GLN A 148 21.34 23.93 6.29
C GLN A 148 20.18 24.78 6.80
N GLN A 149 19.05 24.73 6.09
CA GLN A 149 17.85 25.49 6.43
C GLN A 149 17.01 24.77 7.50
N THR A 150 16.57 25.49 8.53
CA THR A 150 15.64 25.04 9.57
C THR A 150 14.50 26.05 9.75
N PRO A 151 13.38 25.70 10.44
CA PRO A 151 12.36 26.69 10.79
C PRO A 151 12.96 27.85 11.60
N GLY A 152 12.61 29.09 11.24
CA GLY A 152 13.09 30.29 11.92
C GLY A 152 12.17 30.77 13.06
N PRO A 153 12.49 31.90 13.69
CA PRO A 153 11.67 32.47 14.77
C PRO A 153 10.32 32.99 14.27
N VAL A 154 9.33 33.04 15.17
CA VAL A 154 8.00 33.59 14.83
C VAL A 154 8.15 35.04 14.40
N VAL A 155 7.68 35.36 13.18
CA VAL A 155 7.63 36.72 12.64
C VAL A 155 6.26 37.30 12.91
N ARG A 156 6.23 38.43 13.60
CA ARG A 156 5.01 39.18 13.87
C ARG A 156 5.08 40.46 13.10
N HIS A 157 3.97 40.86 12.51
CA HIS A 157 3.94 42.04 11.67
C HIS A 157 2.62 42.77 11.76
N LEU A 158 2.67 44.06 11.48
CA LEU A 158 1.51 44.92 11.29
C LEU A 158 1.85 46.08 10.35
N VAL A 159 0.83 46.72 9.81
CA VAL A 159 0.98 47.98 9.07
C VAL A 159 0.59 49.14 9.98
N SER A 160 1.50 50.08 10.17
CA SER A 160 1.24 51.34 10.87
C SER A 160 1.59 52.51 9.94
N GLY A 161 0.57 53.22 9.48
CA GLY A 161 0.70 54.28 8.46
C GLY A 161 1.33 53.76 7.15
N ASN A 162 2.52 54.28 6.82
CA ASN A 162 3.29 53.88 5.63
C ASN A 162 4.37 52.82 5.92
N ALA A 163 4.40 52.24 7.11
CA ALA A 163 5.42 51.28 7.49
C ALA A 163 4.86 49.89 7.76
N VAL A 164 5.67 48.86 7.47
CA VAL A 164 5.50 47.52 8.06
C VAL A 164 6.42 47.43 9.27
N LEU A 165 5.86 47.15 10.43
CA LEU A 165 6.63 46.77 11.60
C LEU A 165 6.73 45.26 11.64
N LEU A 166 7.92 44.74 11.92
CA LEU A 166 8.19 43.32 12.09
C LEU A 166 8.97 43.09 13.38
N SER A 167 8.52 42.17 14.21
CA SER A 167 9.30 41.68 15.35
C SER A 167 9.59 40.19 15.25
N ALA A 168 10.79 39.81 15.69
CA ALA A 168 11.23 38.43 15.77
C ALA A 168 12.30 38.27 16.87
N ASP A 169 12.39 37.07 17.43
CA ASP A 169 13.42 36.72 18.41
C ASP A 169 14.65 36.20 17.64
N VAL A 170 15.70 37.02 17.55
CA VAL A 170 16.90 36.77 16.75
C VAL A 170 18.14 37.00 17.61
N GLN A 171 19.04 36.03 17.65
CA GLN A 171 20.31 36.18 18.35
C GLN A 171 21.33 36.91 17.47
N LEU A 172 21.48 38.20 17.70
CA LEU A 172 22.43 39.05 16.99
C LEU A 172 23.78 39.11 17.72
N SER A 173 24.87 39.18 16.96
CA SER A 173 26.21 39.41 17.50
C SER A 173 26.30 40.78 18.18
N ARG A 174 27.28 40.90 19.09
CA ARG A 174 27.45 42.08 19.96
C ARG A 174 28.91 42.50 19.96
N ASP A 175 29.16 43.80 19.87
CA ASP A 175 30.48 44.42 20.06
C ASP A 175 30.46 45.42 21.23
N GLY A 176 31.57 46.14 21.44
CA GLY A 176 31.70 47.10 22.54
C GLY A 176 30.72 48.28 22.49
N ASP A 177 30.08 48.53 21.34
CA ASP A 177 29.16 49.65 21.10
C ASP A 177 27.69 49.19 20.96
N GLY A 178 27.39 47.88 21.05
CA GLY A 178 26.02 47.34 21.02
C GLY A 178 25.83 46.18 20.05
N VAL A 179 24.68 46.12 19.38
CA VAL A 179 24.38 45.08 18.38
C VAL A 179 25.21 45.28 17.11
N ARG A 180 25.75 44.20 16.53
CA ARG A 180 26.41 44.18 15.23
C ARG A 180 25.88 43.05 14.34
N TYR A 181 25.40 43.35 13.15
CA TYR A 181 24.92 42.33 12.20
C TYR A 181 24.83 42.86 10.76
N GLY A 182 24.67 41.98 9.77
CA GLY A 182 24.40 42.34 8.38
C GLY A 182 22.91 42.29 8.05
N LEU A 183 22.39 43.30 7.35
CA LEU A 183 20.98 43.33 6.89
C LEU A 183 20.91 43.56 5.39
N TYR A 184 20.16 42.71 4.70
CA TYR A 184 19.75 42.93 3.31
C TYR A 184 18.23 42.90 3.23
N VAL A 185 17.62 43.92 2.63
CA VAL A 185 16.16 44.07 2.52
C VAL A 185 15.73 43.94 1.08
N LEU A 186 14.68 43.16 0.85
CA LEU A 186 14.09 42.95 -0.47
C LEU A 186 12.57 43.01 -0.35
N CYS A 187 11.94 43.88 -1.13
CA CYS A 187 10.50 43.96 -1.27
C CYS A 187 10.11 43.79 -2.75
N HIS A 188 9.12 42.96 -3.05
CA HIS A 188 8.62 42.83 -4.40
C HIS A 188 7.14 42.44 -4.44
N THR A 189 6.52 42.57 -5.61
CA THR A 189 5.16 42.07 -5.85
C THR A 189 5.13 40.54 -5.83
N THR A 190 4.06 39.93 -5.35
CA THR A 190 3.82 38.47 -5.47
C THR A 190 3.80 38.03 -6.94
N THR A 191 4.40 36.87 -7.25
CA THR A 191 4.40 36.26 -8.60
C THR A 191 3.48 35.05 -8.67
N THR A 192 2.99 34.73 -9.86
CA THR A 192 2.15 33.55 -10.15
C THR A 192 2.77 32.73 -11.28
N GLY A 193 2.35 31.47 -11.46
CA GLY A 193 2.94 30.59 -12.49
C GLY A 193 2.84 31.12 -13.92
N ASP A 194 1.86 31.97 -14.20
CA ASP A 194 1.63 32.68 -15.46
C ASP A 194 2.38 34.03 -15.57
N LYS A 195 2.92 34.56 -14.46
CA LYS A 195 3.70 35.80 -14.39
C LYS A 195 4.90 35.62 -13.44
N PRO A 196 5.98 34.97 -13.92
CA PRO A 196 7.09 34.53 -13.07
C PRO A 196 8.00 35.68 -12.59
N SER A 197 7.93 36.85 -13.23
CA SER A 197 8.72 38.02 -12.84
C SER A 197 7.86 39.01 -12.05
N PRO A 198 8.35 39.54 -10.91
CA PRO A 198 7.60 40.52 -10.14
C PRO A 198 7.43 41.81 -10.94
N ARG A 199 6.24 42.41 -10.85
CA ARG A 199 5.92 43.68 -11.52
C ARG A 199 6.81 44.82 -11.01
N MET A 200 7.05 44.83 -9.70
CA MET A 200 7.95 45.74 -9.01
C MET A 200 8.82 44.92 -8.06
N SER A 201 10.12 45.21 -8.05
CA SER A 201 11.07 44.72 -7.05
C SER A 201 11.98 45.86 -6.64
N ASP A 202 12.21 45.97 -5.34
CA ASP A 202 13.08 46.95 -4.73
C ASP A 202 13.93 46.26 -3.66
N SER A 203 15.22 46.60 -3.62
CA SER A 203 16.18 45.93 -2.76
C SER A 203 17.31 46.88 -2.40
N GLY A 204 17.69 46.87 -1.13
CA GLY A 204 18.81 47.66 -0.64
C GLY A 204 20.15 46.97 -0.85
N GLY A 205 21.25 47.70 -0.65
CA GLY A 205 22.55 47.07 -0.43
C GLY A 205 22.58 46.32 0.91
N LYS A 206 23.46 45.31 1.06
CA LYS A 206 23.69 44.68 2.37
C LYS A 206 24.38 45.70 3.29
N ALA A 207 23.67 46.20 4.29
CA ALA A 207 24.20 47.14 5.26
C ALA A 207 24.79 46.41 6.47
N THR A 208 25.87 46.96 7.01
CA THR A 208 26.37 46.58 8.34
C THR A 208 25.68 47.47 9.36
N VAL A 209 24.87 46.87 10.22
CA VAL A 209 24.22 47.53 11.35
C VAL A 209 25.13 47.40 12.56
N ALA A 210 25.46 48.53 13.19
CA ALA A 210 26.33 48.61 14.36
C ALA A 210 25.92 49.79 15.25
N LYS A 211 26.44 49.86 16.49
CA LYS A 211 26.23 50.98 17.44
C LYS A 211 24.79 51.18 17.90
N ILE A 212 23.96 50.13 17.81
CA ILE A 212 22.60 50.14 18.37
C ILE A 212 22.67 49.62 19.81
N PRO A 213 22.33 50.44 20.83
CA PRO A 213 22.42 50.06 22.22
C PRO A 213 21.48 48.89 22.53
N LEU A 214 21.97 47.94 23.33
CA LEU A 214 21.15 46.86 23.86
C LEU A 214 20.25 47.41 24.97
N SER A 215 18.94 47.23 24.83
CA SER A 215 18.01 47.33 25.95
C SER A 215 18.35 46.28 27.04
N ASP A 216 18.44 46.72 28.29
CA ASP A 216 18.61 45.91 29.50
C ASP A 216 17.28 45.37 30.04
N ARG A 217 16.16 45.71 29.39
CA ARG A 217 14.82 45.25 29.75
C ARG A 217 14.68 43.74 29.58
N PRO A 218 13.98 43.05 30.50
CA PRO A 218 13.59 41.66 30.27
C PRO A 218 12.66 41.57 29.07
N LYS A 219 12.81 40.53 28.25
CA LYS A 219 11.88 40.24 27.15
C LYS A 219 10.49 39.96 27.73
N LEU A 220 9.45 40.63 27.22
CA LEU A 220 8.07 40.26 27.49
C LEU A 220 7.76 38.92 26.81
N VAL A 221 7.70 37.85 27.59
CA VAL A 221 7.38 36.51 27.08
C VAL A 221 5.88 36.32 27.07
N ARG A 222 5.29 36.26 25.88
CA ARG A 222 3.88 35.95 25.67
C ARG A 222 3.65 34.44 25.60
N PRO A 223 2.42 33.96 25.83
CA PRO A 223 2.09 32.55 25.64
C PRO A 223 2.51 32.01 24.27
N VAL A 224 2.33 32.79 23.19
CA VAL A 224 2.72 32.41 21.82
C VAL A 224 4.24 32.28 21.59
N ASP A 225 5.06 32.77 22.52
CA ASP A 225 6.53 32.68 22.48
C ASP A 225 7.05 31.33 22.96
N TYR A 226 6.26 30.55 23.72
CA TYR A 226 6.67 29.22 24.16
C TYR A 226 6.58 28.24 22.99
N LEU A 227 7.75 27.74 22.58
CA LEU A 227 7.92 26.70 21.55
C LEU A 227 7.98 25.28 22.15
N GLU A 228 8.09 25.21 23.48
CA GLU A 228 8.11 24.01 24.30
C GLU A 228 7.01 24.07 25.36
N ASN A 229 6.72 22.94 26.00
CA ASN A 229 5.86 22.91 27.17
C ASN A 229 6.38 23.88 28.25
N HIS A 230 5.50 24.75 28.76
CA HIS A 230 5.82 25.70 29.82
C HIS A 230 4.87 25.52 30.99
N GLY A 231 5.39 25.15 32.16
CA GLY A 231 4.57 24.85 33.33
C GLY A 231 3.63 23.65 33.14
N VAL A 232 3.86 22.84 32.10
CA VAL A 232 3.02 21.73 31.67
C VAL A 232 3.84 20.45 31.58
N SER A 233 3.26 19.33 31.99
CA SER A 233 3.76 17.97 31.78
C SER A 233 2.79 17.20 30.89
N ALA A 234 3.25 16.10 30.30
CA ALA A 234 2.44 15.30 29.39
C ALA A 234 2.71 13.79 29.53
N THR A 235 1.72 12.96 29.15
CA THR A 235 1.85 11.50 29.08
C THR A 235 0.94 10.92 27.99
N PHE A 236 1.16 9.66 27.61
CA PHE A 236 0.40 8.97 26.56
C PHE A 236 0.27 7.46 26.82
N GLY A 237 -0.51 6.80 25.99
CA GLY A 237 -0.76 5.35 26.04
C GLY A 237 -2.16 5.04 26.57
N GLU A 238 -2.94 4.30 25.79
CA GLU A 238 -4.36 4.08 26.08
C GLU A 238 -4.59 3.39 27.44
N ASP A 239 -3.71 2.47 27.83
CA ASP A 239 -3.76 1.78 29.12
C ASP A 239 -3.66 2.77 30.30
N LEU A 240 -2.68 3.67 30.25
CA LEU A 240 -2.44 4.66 31.29
C LEU A 240 -3.52 5.73 31.29
N LEU A 241 -3.96 6.20 30.11
CA LEU A 241 -5.03 7.18 29.99
C LEU A 241 -6.34 6.63 30.55
N HIS A 242 -6.72 5.40 30.21
CA HIS A 242 -7.92 4.77 30.77
C HIS A 242 -7.84 4.61 32.29
N ALA A 243 -6.70 4.14 32.81
CA ALA A 243 -6.50 4.00 34.26
C ALA A 243 -6.57 5.37 34.97
N THR A 244 -5.95 6.40 34.39
CA THR A 244 -5.94 7.77 34.95
C THR A 244 -7.34 8.35 35.00
N LEU A 245 -8.11 8.26 33.91
CA LEU A 245 -9.46 8.82 33.84
C LEU A 245 -10.48 8.08 34.73
N ALA A 246 -10.19 6.82 35.09
CA ALA A 246 -11.01 6.03 36.00
C ALA A 246 -10.59 6.16 37.48
N ALA A 247 -9.48 6.85 37.77
CA ALA A 247 -8.94 6.93 39.12
C ALA A 247 -9.89 7.73 40.06
N PRO A 248 -10.04 7.31 41.34
CA PRO A 248 -10.89 8.01 42.29
C PRO A 248 -10.51 9.49 42.44
N GLY A 249 -11.51 10.37 42.41
CA GLY A 249 -11.32 11.81 42.58
C GLY A 249 -10.87 12.57 41.33
N VAL A 250 -10.55 11.88 40.23
CA VAL A 250 -10.37 12.54 38.92
C VAL A 250 -11.72 13.00 38.40
N ILE A 251 -11.80 14.26 37.94
CA ILE A 251 -13.01 14.82 37.35
C ILE A 251 -12.75 15.03 35.87
N VAL A 252 -13.60 14.43 35.04
CA VAL A 252 -13.52 14.54 33.58
C VAL A 252 -14.69 15.38 33.09
N VAL A 253 -14.40 16.50 32.44
CA VAL A 253 -15.39 17.30 31.71
C VAL A 253 -15.26 16.96 30.22
N PRO A 254 -16.21 16.21 29.65
CA PRO A 254 -16.11 15.72 28.28
C PRO A 254 -16.30 16.84 27.25
N HIS A 255 -15.71 16.69 26.06
CA HIS A 255 -15.81 17.62 24.91
C HIS A 255 -17.21 18.25 24.72
N ASP A 256 -18.29 17.47 24.82
CA ASP A 256 -19.67 17.89 24.57
C ASP A 256 -20.31 18.70 25.72
N ARG A 257 -19.63 18.82 26.86
CA ARG A 257 -20.02 19.67 27.99
C ARG A 257 -19.12 20.90 28.14
N LEU A 258 -18.13 21.06 27.27
CA LEU A 258 -17.26 22.23 27.26
C LEU A 258 -17.97 23.40 26.59
N GLN A 259 -17.73 24.60 27.11
CA GLN A 259 -18.12 25.84 26.45
C GLN A 259 -17.02 26.19 25.44
N THR A 260 -17.41 26.65 24.25
CA THR A 260 -16.47 26.85 23.15
C THR A 260 -16.69 28.16 22.41
N GLU A 261 -15.61 28.70 21.88
CA GLU A 261 -15.58 29.75 20.86
C GLU A 261 -14.60 29.28 19.77
N GLY A 262 -15.01 29.30 18.51
CA GLY A 262 -14.17 28.82 17.40
C GLY A 262 -13.93 27.30 17.36
N PHE A 263 -14.65 26.50 18.16
CA PHE A 263 -14.64 25.04 18.14
C PHE A 263 -16.04 24.45 18.04
N GLU A 264 -16.15 23.30 17.39
CA GLU A 264 -17.37 22.47 17.37
C GLU A 264 -17.08 20.99 17.64
N VAL A 265 -18.07 20.23 18.08
CA VAL A 265 -17.93 18.77 18.25
C VAL A 265 -17.71 18.12 16.89
N ASP A 266 -16.65 17.32 16.74
CA ASP A 266 -16.44 16.55 15.51
C ASP A 266 -17.38 15.34 15.47
N LEU A 267 -18.57 15.55 14.91
CA LEU A 267 -19.54 14.50 14.66
C LEU A 267 -19.14 13.54 13.54
N GLN A 268 -17.97 13.68 12.91
CA GLN A 268 -17.48 12.80 11.84
C GLN A 268 -16.28 11.93 12.26
N THR A 269 -15.62 12.26 13.37
CA THR A 269 -14.46 11.54 13.93
C THR A 269 -14.60 10.01 13.96
N THR A 270 -13.50 9.32 13.68
CA THR A 270 -13.34 7.87 13.85
C THR A 270 -12.37 7.50 14.94
N HIS A 271 -11.87 8.50 15.66
CA HIS A 271 -10.87 8.32 16.69
C HIS A 271 -11.45 7.53 17.87
N ARG A 272 -10.53 6.99 18.68
CA ARG A 272 -10.89 6.28 19.92
C ARG A 272 -11.62 7.20 20.89
N TRP A 273 -11.28 8.49 20.87
CA TRP A 273 -11.86 9.52 21.72
C TRP A 273 -12.65 10.52 20.87
N PRO A 274 -13.90 10.83 21.25
CA PRO A 274 -14.62 11.95 20.66
C PRO A 274 -13.91 13.26 21.05
N HIS A 275 -13.97 14.27 20.18
CA HIS A 275 -13.23 15.51 20.35
C HIS A 275 -13.92 16.70 19.71
N LEU A 276 -13.44 17.89 20.08
CA LEU A 276 -13.72 19.17 19.43
C LEU A 276 -12.74 19.40 18.29
N LYS A 277 -13.20 19.97 17.17
CA LYS A 277 -12.34 20.43 16.06
C LYS A 277 -12.41 21.95 15.95
N LEU A 278 -11.28 22.57 15.62
CA LEU A 278 -11.18 24.01 15.40
C LEU A 278 -11.90 24.42 14.10
N THR A 279 -12.73 25.46 14.16
CA THR A 279 -13.51 25.99 13.02
C THR A 279 -13.21 27.46 12.71
N ALA A 280 -12.37 28.12 13.50
CA ALA A 280 -11.95 29.51 13.31
C ALA A 280 -10.43 29.68 13.46
N PRO A 281 -9.82 30.79 13.02
CA PRO A 281 -8.37 31.02 13.13
C PRO A 281 -7.82 31.03 14.56
N LYS A 282 -8.68 31.31 15.54
CA LYS A 282 -8.43 31.20 16.98
C LYS A 282 -9.62 30.50 17.61
N GLY A 283 -9.38 29.77 18.68
CA GLY A 283 -10.45 29.18 19.47
C GLY A 283 -10.12 29.15 20.96
N ALA A 284 -11.17 29.08 21.75
CA ALA A 284 -11.12 28.90 23.19
C ALA A 284 -12.10 27.80 23.62
N VAL A 285 -11.69 27.02 24.62
CA VAL A 285 -12.51 25.96 25.21
C VAL A 285 -12.40 26.06 26.72
N TRP A 286 -13.53 26.09 27.43
CA TRP A 286 -13.51 26.29 28.87
C TRP A 286 -14.63 25.56 29.61
N THR A 287 -14.47 25.48 30.93
CA THR A 287 -15.48 25.01 31.87
C THR A 287 -15.34 25.74 33.20
N ALA A 288 -16.38 25.71 34.02
CA ALA A 288 -16.28 26.14 35.41
C ALA A 288 -15.71 24.99 36.26
N ALA A 289 -14.84 25.31 37.22
CA ALA A 289 -14.29 24.33 38.15
C ALA A 289 -15.46 23.62 38.86
N PRO A 290 -15.62 22.29 38.68
CA PRO A 290 -16.87 21.61 39.02
C PRO A 290 -17.13 21.55 40.53
N GLN A 291 -16.07 21.57 41.34
CA GLN A 291 -16.15 21.56 42.80
C GLN A 291 -14.86 22.13 43.41
N ALA A 292 -14.92 22.45 44.71
CA ALA A 292 -13.75 22.87 45.46
C ALA A 292 -12.70 21.73 45.56
N GLY A 293 -11.43 22.10 45.62
CA GLY A 293 -10.33 21.16 45.80
C GLY A 293 -9.02 21.65 45.17
N LYS A 294 -7.98 20.85 45.33
CA LYS A 294 -6.65 21.11 44.78
C LYS A 294 -6.38 20.14 43.63
N TYR A 295 -6.27 20.67 42.41
CA TYR A 295 -6.18 19.86 41.21
C TYR A 295 -5.10 20.37 40.26
N HIS A 296 -4.46 19.44 39.55
CA HIS A 296 -3.74 19.74 38.31
C HIS A 296 -4.74 19.74 37.16
N VAL A 297 -4.90 20.89 36.50
CA VAL A 297 -5.78 21.02 35.34
C VAL A 297 -5.07 20.46 34.12
N GLY A 298 -5.75 19.62 33.35
CA GLY A 298 -5.22 19.07 32.11
C GLY A 298 -6.27 18.89 31.01
N PHE A 299 -5.83 18.39 29.86
CA PHE A 299 -6.68 18.05 28.73
C PHE A 299 -6.13 16.87 27.92
N LEU A 300 -7.02 16.15 27.26
CA LEU A 300 -6.67 15.09 26.31
C LEU A 300 -6.73 15.60 24.87
N MET A 301 -5.77 15.21 24.04
CA MET A 301 -5.72 15.57 22.62
C MET A 301 -5.02 14.49 21.80
N TYR A 302 -5.47 14.27 20.57
CA TYR A 302 -4.81 13.37 19.63
C TYR A 302 -3.70 14.12 18.89
N ASP A 303 -2.46 13.61 18.93
CA ASP A 303 -1.29 14.24 18.31
C ASP A 303 -1.08 13.69 16.89
N ASP A 304 -1.40 14.52 15.88
CA ASP A 304 -1.51 14.11 14.48
C ASP A 304 -0.75 14.97 13.46
N SER A 305 0.33 15.64 13.90
CA SER A 305 1.39 16.25 13.06
C SER A 305 1.44 17.77 12.92
N ASN A 306 0.65 18.54 13.66
CA ASN A 306 0.82 20.00 13.71
C ASN A 306 1.39 20.36 15.07
N ALA A 307 2.39 21.25 15.14
CA ALA A 307 2.92 21.76 16.42
C ALA A 307 1.86 22.65 17.11
N GLU A 308 0.82 22.01 17.62
CA GLU A 308 -0.38 22.61 18.19
C GLU A 308 -0.05 23.15 19.57
N ARG A 309 -0.37 24.43 19.78
CA ARG A 309 -0.02 25.15 21.01
C ARG A 309 -1.26 25.66 21.70
N LEU A 310 -1.46 25.25 22.95
CA LEU A 310 -2.60 25.62 23.79
C LEU A 310 -2.12 26.27 25.08
N GLY A 311 -2.62 27.46 25.38
CA GLY A 311 -2.36 28.16 26.64
C GLY A 311 -3.43 27.79 27.68
N PHE A 312 -3.00 27.54 28.92
CA PHE A 312 -3.87 27.34 30.08
C PHE A 312 -4.15 28.67 30.78
N TYR A 313 -5.41 28.91 31.10
CA TYR A 313 -5.88 30.08 31.83
C TYR A 313 -6.81 29.69 32.97
N VAL A 314 -6.67 30.31 34.14
CA VAL A 314 -7.57 30.17 35.27
C VAL A 314 -7.98 31.57 35.73
N GLN A 315 -9.28 31.89 35.69
CA GLN A 315 -9.78 33.26 35.94
C GLN A 315 -9.06 34.30 35.07
N ASP A 316 -8.91 34.01 33.77
CA ASP A 316 -8.17 34.82 32.79
C ASP A 316 -6.67 34.99 33.06
N GLU A 317 -6.13 34.47 34.16
CA GLU A 317 -4.70 34.45 34.43
C GLU A 317 -4.01 33.30 33.71
N PHE A 318 -2.95 33.60 32.96
CA PHE A 318 -2.12 32.62 32.28
C PHE A 318 -1.38 31.71 33.28
N ARG A 319 -1.35 30.40 32.99
CA ARG A 319 -0.75 29.37 33.86
C ARG A 319 0.27 28.45 33.18
N GLY A 320 0.24 28.31 31.87
CA GLY A 320 1.17 27.42 31.15
C GLY A 320 0.84 27.24 29.67
N VAL A 321 1.74 26.60 28.93
CA VAL A 321 1.56 26.25 27.50
C VAL A 321 1.81 24.76 27.30
N ALA A 322 0.87 24.09 26.65
CA ALA A 322 1.07 22.76 26.06
C ALA A 322 1.46 22.91 24.59
N VAL A 323 2.46 22.15 24.17
CA VAL A 323 2.92 22.03 22.78
C VAL A 323 2.85 20.57 22.38
N ALA A 324 1.87 20.22 21.56
CA ALA A 324 1.73 18.88 21.00
C ALA A 324 2.47 18.82 19.66
N ARG A 325 3.56 18.06 19.62
CA ARG A 325 4.44 17.94 18.43
C ARG A 325 5.23 16.64 18.42
N GLU A 326 4.84 15.69 19.26
CA GLU A 326 5.50 14.38 19.32
C GLU A 326 5.20 13.61 18.04
N ASN A 327 4.09 13.94 17.34
CA ASN A 327 3.71 13.44 16.01
C ASN A 327 3.58 11.92 15.98
N ASN A 328 3.20 11.33 17.11
CA ASN A 328 3.20 9.89 17.29
C ASN A 328 1.89 9.23 16.89
N ASN A 329 0.85 9.94 16.47
CA ASN A 329 -0.46 9.32 16.19
C ASN A 329 -1.03 8.61 17.43
N ARG A 330 -0.81 9.16 18.63
CA ARG A 330 -1.41 8.69 19.89
C ARG A 330 -2.21 9.83 20.53
N THR A 331 -3.16 9.46 21.38
CA THR A 331 -3.79 10.42 22.30
C THR A 331 -2.83 10.68 23.48
N TRP A 332 -2.71 11.95 23.84
CA TRP A 332 -1.92 12.46 24.94
C TRP A 332 -2.80 13.13 25.97
N LEU A 333 -2.33 13.17 27.22
CA LEU A 333 -2.83 13.97 28.31
C LEU A 333 -1.77 15.01 28.68
N TYR A 334 -2.13 16.29 28.62
CA TYR A 334 -1.30 17.43 29.04
C TYR A 334 -1.89 18.03 30.31
N TRP A 335 -1.07 18.45 31.29
CA TRP A 335 -1.57 19.08 32.51
C TRP A 335 -0.60 20.11 33.09
N LEU A 336 -1.13 21.08 33.84
CA LEU A 336 -0.34 22.03 34.62
C LEU A 336 0.45 21.30 35.71
N SER A 337 1.77 21.43 35.68
CA SER A 337 2.68 20.77 36.63
C SER A 337 2.45 21.22 38.07
N ALA A 338 1.98 22.45 38.30
CA ALA A 338 1.61 22.96 39.61
C ALA A 338 0.09 22.85 39.85
N PRO A 339 -0.35 22.31 41.00
CA PRO A 339 -1.77 22.22 41.30
C PRO A 339 -2.36 23.60 41.60
N GLN A 340 -3.61 23.81 41.21
CA GLN A 340 -4.39 25.01 41.46
C GLN A 340 -5.44 24.72 42.55
N GLU A 341 -5.70 25.70 43.41
CA GLU A 341 -6.77 25.62 44.41
C GLU A 341 -8.06 26.24 43.86
N PHE A 342 -9.15 25.50 43.96
CA PHE A 342 -10.47 25.90 43.51
C PHE A 342 -11.46 25.90 44.67
N ARG A 343 -12.37 26.87 44.68
CA ARG A 343 -13.53 26.97 45.56
C ARG A 343 -14.80 26.46 44.88
N GLY A 344 -14.74 26.20 43.57
CA GLY A 344 -15.86 25.81 42.72
C GLY A 344 -16.41 27.02 41.97
N GLY A 345 -16.65 26.85 40.67
CA GLY A 345 -17.17 27.87 39.77
C GLY A 345 -16.12 28.68 39.00
N GLU A 346 -14.83 28.57 39.34
CA GLU A 346 -13.79 29.33 38.64
C GLU A 346 -13.64 28.92 37.18
N ARG A 347 -13.47 29.90 36.27
CA ARG A 347 -13.29 29.63 34.84
C ARG A 347 -11.91 29.00 34.60
N VAL A 348 -11.90 27.83 33.97
CA VAL A 348 -10.70 27.11 33.51
C VAL A 348 -10.76 26.98 32.00
N GLU A 349 -9.77 27.53 31.29
CA GLU A 349 -9.82 27.73 29.85
C GLU A 349 -8.53 27.32 29.15
N LEU A 350 -8.67 26.81 27.94
CA LEU A 350 -7.62 26.58 26.97
C LEU A 350 -7.81 27.54 25.79
N ARG A 351 -6.76 28.25 25.38
CA ARG A 351 -6.77 29.12 24.19
C ARG A 351 -5.74 28.66 23.17
N THR A 352 -6.10 28.63 21.89
CA THR A 352 -5.16 28.35 20.80
C THR A 352 -4.13 29.48 20.69
N LEU A 353 -2.84 29.13 20.65
CA LEU A 353 -1.72 30.07 20.53
C LEU A 353 -1.19 30.17 19.08
N GLY A 354 -2.03 29.80 18.12
CA GLY A 354 -1.80 29.84 16.67
C GLY A 354 -2.98 29.22 15.91
N GLY A 355 -3.13 29.54 14.62
CA GLY A 355 -4.27 29.09 13.80
C GLY A 355 -4.00 27.92 12.87
N GLN A 356 -2.87 27.22 13.03
CA GLN A 356 -2.48 26.07 12.21
C GLN A 356 -2.58 24.81 13.08
N GLY A 357 -3.45 23.87 12.72
CA GLY A 357 -3.71 22.64 13.48
C GLY A 357 -5.19 22.25 13.49
N ARG A 358 -5.47 21.00 13.89
CA ARG A 358 -6.83 20.47 14.10
C ARG A 358 -7.33 20.68 15.52
N PHE A 359 -6.41 20.71 16.50
CA PHE A 359 -6.67 20.90 17.92
C PHE A 359 -7.77 19.97 18.44
N GLY A 360 -7.59 18.66 18.23
CA GLY A 360 -8.57 17.62 18.57
C GLY A 360 -8.77 17.41 20.08
N ILE A 361 -9.30 18.40 20.80
CA ILE A 361 -9.44 18.39 22.26
C ILE A 361 -10.58 17.44 22.66
N ALA A 362 -10.24 16.36 23.37
CA ALA A 362 -11.19 15.32 23.76
C ALA A 362 -11.89 15.62 25.10
N ASN A 363 -11.14 15.97 26.14
CA ASN A 363 -11.72 16.27 27.47
C ASN A 363 -10.85 17.29 28.21
N LEU A 364 -11.46 18.08 29.10
CA LEU A 364 -10.75 18.73 30.21
C LEU A 364 -10.76 17.81 31.43
N VAL A 365 -9.67 17.77 32.18
CA VAL A 365 -9.52 16.91 33.36
C VAL A 365 -8.97 17.67 34.56
N PHE A 366 -9.46 17.32 35.74
CA PHE A 366 -8.97 17.82 37.02
C PHE A 366 -8.37 16.63 37.78
N LEU A 367 -7.05 16.63 37.94
CA LEU A 367 -6.27 15.52 38.48
C LEU A 367 -5.87 15.83 39.94
N PRO A 368 -6.36 15.06 40.94
CA PRO A 368 -5.92 15.24 42.32
C PRO A 368 -4.53 14.65 42.57
N GLN A 369 -4.10 13.70 41.73
CA GLN A 369 -2.78 13.06 41.74
C GLN A 369 -2.26 12.99 40.32
N LEU A 370 -0.94 13.07 40.18
CA LEU A 370 -0.30 13.06 38.88
C LEU A 370 -0.14 11.62 38.36
N PRO A 371 -0.42 11.37 37.06
CA PRO A 371 -0.09 10.11 36.43
C PRO A 371 1.42 9.99 36.20
N GLU A 372 1.86 8.78 35.84
CA GLU A 372 3.21 8.54 35.33
C GLU A 372 3.46 9.38 34.05
N VAL A 373 4.62 10.02 33.97
CA VAL A 373 5.09 10.72 32.76
C VAL A 373 5.81 9.71 31.87
N ARG A 374 5.29 9.48 30.67
CA ARG A 374 5.95 8.67 29.63
C ARG A 374 6.57 9.56 28.57
N GLN A 375 7.76 9.17 28.08
CA GLN A 375 8.47 9.85 27.00
C GLN A 375 8.50 8.97 25.75
N VAL A 376 8.53 9.59 24.57
CA VAL A 376 8.78 8.85 23.32
C VAL A 376 10.21 8.35 23.35
N ARG A 377 10.38 7.03 23.41
CA ARG A 377 11.70 6.39 23.37
C ARG A 377 12.01 5.97 21.95
N ALA A 378 13.03 6.57 21.34
CA ALA A 378 13.61 6.07 20.11
C ALA A 378 14.56 4.89 20.43
N ALA A 379 14.31 3.73 19.84
CA ALA A 379 15.07 2.52 20.08
C ALA A 379 15.08 1.64 18.82
N VAL A 380 16.15 0.84 18.69
CA VAL A 380 16.21 -0.27 17.73
C VAL A 380 15.83 -1.55 18.46
N GLU A 381 14.89 -2.31 17.88
CA GLU A 381 14.33 -3.52 18.45
C GLU A 381 14.23 -4.63 17.39
N ASN A 382 13.89 -5.85 17.82
CA ASN A 382 13.54 -6.98 16.95
C ASN A 382 14.59 -7.31 15.88
N VAL A 383 15.89 -7.13 16.19
CA VAL A 383 16.98 -7.56 15.31
C VAL A 383 16.85 -9.06 15.09
N THR A 384 16.57 -9.43 13.85
CA THR A 384 16.34 -10.81 13.42
C THR A 384 17.28 -11.10 12.26
N VAL A 385 18.08 -12.15 12.41
CA VAL A 385 19.09 -12.57 11.43
C VAL A 385 18.71 -13.93 10.89
N VAL A 386 18.64 -14.06 9.57
CA VAL A 386 18.31 -15.32 8.89
C VAL A 386 19.36 -15.59 7.82
N ALA A 387 20.05 -16.72 7.92
CA ALA A 387 20.85 -17.27 6.84
C ALA A 387 19.95 -18.19 5.99
N PRO A 388 19.55 -17.78 4.77
CA PRO A 388 18.72 -18.61 3.91
C PRO A 388 19.42 -19.91 3.53
N VAL A 389 18.70 -21.02 3.67
CA VAL A 389 19.23 -22.34 3.33
C VAL A 389 19.46 -22.46 1.82
N GLY A 390 20.57 -23.11 1.44
CA GLY A 390 20.94 -23.30 0.02
C GLY A 390 21.63 -22.07 -0.60
N ARG A 391 21.79 -20.98 0.15
CA ARG A 391 22.58 -19.81 -0.24
C ARG A 391 23.67 -19.53 0.80
N PRO A 392 24.68 -20.41 0.94
CA PRO A 392 25.79 -20.17 1.87
C PRO A 392 26.46 -18.82 1.54
N GLY A 393 26.82 -18.07 2.57
CA GLY A 393 27.42 -16.74 2.40
C GLY A 393 26.41 -15.60 2.21
N VAL A 394 25.10 -15.89 2.26
CA VAL A 394 24.03 -14.89 2.26
C VAL A 394 23.38 -14.82 3.64
N VAL A 395 23.06 -13.62 4.09
CA VAL A 395 22.33 -13.36 5.34
C VAL A 395 21.36 -12.21 5.14
N THR A 396 20.09 -12.41 5.49
CA THR A 396 19.09 -11.34 5.59
C THR A 396 18.97 -10.90 7.04
N ILE A 397 19.13 -9.62 7.29
CA ILE A 397 19.02 -8.99 8.60
C ILE A 397 17.89 -7.97 8.54
N SER A 398 16.99 -8.03 9.52
CA SER A 398 15.94 -7.04 9.68
C SER A 398 15.84 -6.60 11.13
N TRP A 399 15.48 -5.35 11.36
CA TRP A 399 15.17 -4.80 12.67
C TRP A 399 14.03 -3.79 12.57
N THR A 400 13.43 -3.47 13.69
CA THR A 400 12.44 -2.41 13.80
C THR A 400 13.02 -1.22 14.57
N THR A 401 12.46 -0.06 14.34
CA THR A 401 12.65 1.12 15.19
C THR A 401 11.30 1.48 15.82
N THR A 402 11.32 1.93 17.07
CA THR A 402 10.09 2.42 17.75
C THR A 402 9.58 3.74 17.17
N TRP A 403 10.42 4.40 16.37
CA TRP A 403 10.14 5.63 15.65
C TRP A 403 10.78 5.64 14.28
N PRO A 404 10.15 6.20 13.21
CA PRO A 404 10.79 6.28 11.90
C PRO A 404 12.17 6.94 12.01
N SER A 405 13.22 6.17 11.75
CA SER A 405 14.60 6.61 12.01
C SER A 405 15.51 6.13 10.88
N PRO A 406 16.31 7.00 10.25
CA PRO A 406 17.27 6.57 9.24
C PRO A 406 18.34 5.68 9.89
N THR A 407 18.23 4.38 9.67
CA THR A 407 19.07 3.37 10.34
C THR A 407 19.78 2.49 9.30
N ARG A 408 21.09 2.32 9.46
CA ARG A 408 21.93 1.42 8.64
C ARG A 408 22.48 0.27 9.49
N LEU A 409 23.02 -0.75 8.84
CA LEU A 409 23.77 -1.82 9.50
C LEU A 409 25.26 -1.50 9.46
N GLU A 410 25.95 -1.62 10.59
CA GLU A 410 27.40 -1.74 10.70
C GLU A 410 27.72 -3.23 10.97
N TYR A 411 28.70 -3.82 10.28
CA TYR A 411 29.07 -5.22 10.49
C TYR A 411 30.56 -5.50 10.19
N GLY A 412 31.10 -6.58 10.77
CA GLY A 412 32.52 -6.94 10.67
C GLY A 412 32.90 -8.28 11.26
N LEU A 413 34.19 -8.59 11.30
CA LEU A 413 34.72 -9.80 11.96
C LEU A 413 34.90 -9.64 13.48
N ASN A 414 34.80 -8.42 13.99
CA ASN A 414 34.90 -8.05 15.39
C ASN A 414 33.95 -6.88 15.68
N ALA A 415 33.84 -6.46 16.94
CA ALA A 415 32.98 -5.35 17.38
C ALA A 415 33.43 -3.96 16.89
N GLU A 416 34.49 -3.86 16.08
CA GLU A 416 34.86 -2.62 15.37
C GLU A 416 34.12 -2.49 14.03
N TYR A 417 33.43 -3.56 13.59
CA TYR A 417 32.63 -3.66 12.37
C TYR A 417 33.44 -3.40 11.07
N GLY A 418 33.76 -2.14 10.78
CA GLY A 418 34.55 -1.74 9.62
C GLY A 418 33.82 -1.78 8.27
N GLN A 419 32.59 -2.31 8.20
CA GLN A 419 31.73 -2.26 7.02
C GLN A 419 30.33 -1.74 7.36
N THR A 420 29.65 -1.18 6.36
CA THR A 420 28.29 -0.64 6.48
C THR A 420 27.40 -1.11 5.33
N ALA A 421 26.11 -1.30 5.58
CA ALA A 421 25.13 -1.68 4.57
C ALA A 421 23.73 -1.05 4.79
N GLY A 422 23.01 -0.80 3.69
CA GLY A 422 21.64 -0.24 3.66
C GLY A 422 21.58 1.28 3.49
N ASP A 423 20.49 1.76 2.86
CA ASP A 423 20.30 3.17 2.44
C ASP A 423 19.69 4.09 3.53
N ALA A 424 19.60 3.61 4.78
CA ALA A 424 19.05 4.33 5.93
C ALA A 424 17.74 5.14 5.68
N PRO A 425 16.68 4.53 5.10
CA PRO A 425 15.42 5.23 4.89
C PRO A 425 14.74 5.60 6.22
N LEU A 426 13.98 6.70 6.21
CA LEU A 426 13.12 7.10 7.33
C LEU A 426 11.88 6.18 7.39
N CYS A 427 11.98 5.09 8.14
CA CYS A 427 10.91 4.10 8.30
C CYS A 427 11.02 3.34 9.63
N LEU A 428 10.00 2.54 9.97
CA LEU A 428 9.94 1.72 11.17
C LEU A 428 10.57 0.32 11.02
N VAL A 429 10.75 -0.16 9.79
CA VAL A 429 11.19 -1.52 9.51
C VAL A 429 12.31 -1.47 8.47
N HIS A 430 13.42 -2.10 8.80
CA HIS A 430 14.63 -2.08 7.99
C HIS A 430 14.98 -3.49 7.53
N ARG A 431 15.59 -3.60 6.36
CA ARG A 431 16.08 -4.86 5.78
C ARG A 431 17.42 -4.62 5.12
N VAL A 432 18.37 -5.51 5.36
CA VAL A 432 19.64 -5.60 4.66
C VAL A 432 19.87 -7.04 4.25
N VAL A 433 20.28 -7.26 3.00
CA VAL A 433 20.75 -8.56 2.51
C VAL A 433 22.25 -8.45 2.29
N LEU A 434 23.02 -9.21 3.05
CA LEU A 434 24.47 -9.35 2.88
C LEU A 434 24.75 -10.57 2.02
N GLU A 435 25.65 -10.43 1.05
CA GLU A 435 26.08 -11.51 0.16
C GLU A 435 27.61 -11.63 0.15
N GLY A 436 28.14 -12.81 -0.22
CA GLY A 436 29.59 -13.03 -0.33
C GLY A 436 30.33 -13.22 1.00
N LEU A 437 29.61 -13.50 2.09
CA LEU A 437 30.22 -13.76 3.40
C LEU A 437 30.85 -15.16 3.47
N ASP A 438 31.90 -15.31 4.29
CA ASP A 438 32.53 -16.60 4.57
C ASP A 438 31.70 -17.36 5.63
N PRO A 439 31.06 -18.50 5.29
CA PRO A 439 30.25 -19.26 6.23
C PRO A 439 31.05 -19.79 7.44
N ALA A 440 32.37 -19.94 7.33
CA ALA A 440 33.20 -20.43 8.44
C ALA A 440 33.45 -19.36 9.51
N LYS A 441 33.22 -18.07 9.20
CA LYS A 441 33.50 -16.95 10.10
C LYS A 441 32.27 -16.52 10.89
N THR A 442 32.51 -16.05 12.11
CA THR A 442 31.53 -15.28 12.89
C THR A 442 31.68 -13.82 12.56
N TYR A 443 30.56 -13.15 12.32
CA TYR A 443 30.47 -11.71 12.12
C TYR A 443 29.79 -11.06 13.32
N HIS A 444 30.17 -9.82 13.61
CA HIS A 444 29.49 -8.91 14.53
C HIS A 444 28.68 -7.91 13.71
N GLY A 445 27.54 -7.49 14.24
CA GLY A 445 26.67 -6.50 13.62
C GLY A 445 26.01 -5.60 14.65
N ARG A 446 25.69 -4.37 14.22
CA ARG A 446 24.86 -3.42 14.97
C ARG A 446 24.08 -2.55 14.01
N ALA A 447 22.78 -2.40 14.25
CA ALA A 447 21.99 -1.38 13.57
C ALA A 447 22.22 -0.03 14.26
N LEU A 448 22.54 1.00 13.50
CA LEU A 448 22.84 2.35 14.01
C LEU A 448 22.15 3.41 13.16
N GLY A 449 21.51 4.35 13.83
CA GLY A 449 20.76 5.45 13.23
C GLY A 449 20.65 6.63 14.17
N VAL A 450 19.75 7.54 13.82
CA VAL A 450 19.49 8.77 14.58
C VAL A 450 18.00 8.88 14.84
N GLY A 451 17.62 9.13 16.10
CA GLY A 451 16.24 9.36 16.51
C GLY A 451 15.74 10.77 16.14
N PRO A 452 14.48 11.09 16.40
CA PRO A 452 13.84 12.36 16.01
C PRO A 452 14.49 13.61 16.60
N ASP A 453 15.05 13.46 17.79
CA ASP A 453 15.72 14.51 18.57
C ASP A 453 17.21 14.64 18.23
N GLY A 454 17.70 13.91 17.22
CA GLY A 454 19.10 13.89 16.83
C GLY A 454 19.96 12.95 17.68
N THR A 455 19.38 12.23 18.64
CA THR A 455 20.14 11.27 19.47
C THR A 455 20.50 10.01 18.69
N ALA A 456 21.69 9.45 18.95
CA ALA A 456 22.08 8.18 18.35
C ALA A 456 21.20 7.05 18.91
N VAL A 457 20.60 6.27 18.01
CA VAL A 457 19.85 5.06 18.34
C VAL A 457 20.51 3.87 17.70
N GLY A 458 20.72 2.80 18.47
CA GLY A 458 21.33 1.60 17.96
C GLY A 458 20.90 0.36 18.70
N SER A 459 21.07 -0.80 18.05
CA SER A 459 20.94 -2.07 18.72
C SER A 459 22.15 -2.33 19.61
N ASP A 460 22.05 -3.34 20.47
CA ASP A 460 23.23 -3.99 21.03
C ASP A 460 24.04 -4.68 19.92
N ASP A 461 25.30 -5.01 20.21
CA ASP A 461 26.12 -5.88 19.37
C ASP A 461 25.47 -7.27 19.28
N PHE A 462 25.33 -7.80 18.07
CA PHE A 462 24.89 -9.16 17.84
C PHE A 462 25.87 -9.90 16.93
N THR A 463 25.97 -11.21 17.12
CA THR A 463 26.82 -12.06 16.27
C THR A 463 25.99 -12.94 15.35
N PHE A 464 26.52 -13.23 14.17
CA PHE A 464 25.88 -14.11 13.20
C PHE A 464 26.91 -14.86 12.35
N ARG A 465 26.45 -15.93 11.70
CA ARG A 465 27.20 -16.67 10.68
C ARG A 465 26.37 -16.78 9.43
N ALA A 466 27.02 -16.81 8.28
CA ALA A 466 26.36 -17.07 7.00
C ALA A 466 26.15 -18.58 6.76
N VAL A 467 25.72 -19.28 7.82
CA VAL A 467 25.47 -20.72 7.84
C VAL A 467 23.98 -20.94 8.15
N PRO A 468 23.25 -21.64 7.26
CA PRO A 468 21.85 -21.94 7.51
C PRO A 468 21.66 -22.92 8.70
N PRO A 469 20.46 -22.98 9.29
CA PRO A 469 20.15 -23.92 10.37
C PRO A 469 20.46 -25.37 9.97
N VAL A 470 21.02 -26.13 10.92
CA VAL A 470 21.27 -27.56 10.75
C VAL A 470 19.92 -28.27 10.72
N VAL A 471 19.67 -28.99 9.62
CA VAL A 471 18.41 -29.71 9.44
C VAL A 471 18.32 -30.84 10.49
N PRO A 472 17.21 -30.96 11.24
CA PRO A 472 17.05 -32.00 12.25
C PRO A 472 17.06 -33.41 11.64
N ALA A 473 17.31 -34.42 12.47
CA ALA A 473 17.17 -35.83 12.08
C ALA A 473 15.73 -36.11 11.63
N LEU A 474 15.58 -36.85 10.53
CA LEU A 474 14.28 -37.11 9.91
C LEU A 474 13.39 -37.96 10.80
N ARG A 475 12.08 -37.74 10.71
CA ARG A 475 11.05 -38.51 11.43
C ARG A 475 10.76 -39.88 10.84
N GLU A 476 11.03 -40.07 9.54
CA GLU A 476 10.66 -41.28 8.79
C GLU A 476 11.84 -41.79 7.95
N ASP A 477 11.95 -43.12 7.84
CA ASP A 477 12.98 -43.78 7.03
C ASP A 477 12.68 -43.70 5.53
N THR A 478 11.50 -44.13 5.06
CA THR A 478 11.09 -43.96 3.64
C THR A 478 9.57 -43.90 3.56
N PHE A 479 9.02 -43.00 2.75
CA PHE A 479 7.58 -42.88 2.50
C PHE A 479 7.30 -42.48 1.04
N THR A 480 6.06 -42.64 0.59
CA THR A 480 5.64 -42.31 -0.79
C THR A 480 4.45 -41.39 -0.81
N ILE A 481 4.48 -40.40 -1.71
CA ILE A 481 3.34 -39.53 -2.01
C ILE A 481 2.81 -39.89 -3.40
N PRO A 482 1.57 -40.38 -3.55
CA PRO A 482 1.00 -40.61 -4.86
C PRO A 482 0.68 -39.27 -5.54
N LEU A 483 0.84 -39.22 -6.85
CA LEU A 483 0.55 -38.07 -7.70
C LEU A 483 -0.39 -38.54 -8.82
N ALA A 484 -1.65 -38.14 -8.73
CA ALA A 484 -2.67 -38.49 -9.71
C ALA A 484 -2.59 -37.55 -10.91
N VAL A 485 -2.34 -38.11 -12.10
CA VAL A 485 -2.37 -37.40 -13.39
C VAL A 485 -3.65 -37.78 -14.11
N ARG A 486 -4.65 -36.91 -14.04
CA ARG A 486 -5.96 -37.11 -14.68
C ARG A 486 -5.96 -36.52 -16.09
N ASN A 487 -6.33 -37.32 -17.07
CA ASN A 487 -6.44 -36.92 -18.47
C ASN A 487 -7.92 -36.84 -18.89
N PRO A 488 -8.50 -35.63 -19.01
CA PRO A 488 -9.89 -35.47 -19.43
C PRO A 488 -10.07 -35.60 -20.96
N HIS A 489 -8.97 -35.68 -21.73
CA HIS A 489 -9.02 -35.69 -23.19
C HIS A 489 -9.38 -37.08 -23.73
N ALA A 490 -10.04 -37.12 -24.89
CA ALA A 490 -10.41 -38.37 -25.56
C ALA A 490 -9.24 -39.12 -26.21
N PHE A 491 -8.02 -38.58 -26.11
CA PHE A 491 -6.77 -39.17 -26.60
C PHE A 491 -5.78 -39.33 -25.43
N ALA A 492 -4.86 -40.29 -25.57
CA ALA A 492 -3.80 -40.47 -24.58
C ALA A 492 -2.81 -39.31 -24.66
N ALA A 493 -2.38 -38.80 -23.51
CA ALA A 493 -1.25 -37.90 -23.43
C ALA A 493 0.02 -38.74 -23.29
N ASP A 494 1.03 -38.45 -24.10
CA ASP A 494 2.33 -39.08 -23.99
C ASP A 494 3.42 -38.02 -23.80
N GLN A 495 4.28 -38.22 -22.81
CA GLN A 495 5.40 -37.33 -22.47
C GLN A 495 5.01 -35.84 -22.33
N TRP A 496 3.80 -35.53 -21.84
CA TRP A 496 3.36 -34.16 -21.62
C TRP A 496 4.07 -33.55 -20.41
N PRO A 497 4.70 -32.37 -20.51
CA PRO A 497 5.40 -31.79 -19.38
C PRO A 497 4.43 -31.27 -18.34
N ILE A 498 4.59 -31.75 -17.11
CA ILE A 498 3.88 -31.32 -15.92
C ILE A 498 4.90 -30.76 -14.93
N THR A 499 4.52 -29.68 -14.26
CA THR A 499 5.21 -29.13 -13.11
C THR A 499 4.20 -29.06 -11.96
N THR A 500 4.56 -29.62 -10.80
CA THR A 500 3.67 -29.63 -9.63
C THR A 500 4.42 -29.33 -8.34
N GLY A 501 3.77 -28.58 -7.45
CA GLY A 501 4.22 -28.35 -6.10
C GLY A 501 3.81 -29.46 -5.14
N VAL A 502 4.76 -30.02 -4.41
CA VAL A 502 4.53 -31.00 -3.34
C VAL A 502 5.01 -30.41 -2.02
N PRO A 503 4.11 -30.20 -1.04
CA PRO A 503 4.49 -29.70 0.27
C PRO A 503 4.90 -30.82 1.21
N PHE A 504 5.69 -30.47 2.22
CA PHE A 504 6.13 -31.37 3.28
C PHE A 504 5.91 -30.72 4.65
N ALA A 505 5.50 -31.51 5.63
CA ALA A 505 5.41 -31.06 7.01
C ALA A 505 6.81 -30.76 7.57
N GLN A 506 6.87 -29.84 8.53
CA GLN A 506 8.10 -29.49 9.21
C GLN A 506 8.74 -30.73 9.87
N GLY A 507 10.03 -30.96 9.58
CA GLY A 507 10.83 -32.09 10.06
C GLY A 507 10.68 -33.39 9.28
N THR A 508 9.96 -33.40 8.15
CA THR A 508 9.70 -34.64 7.38
C THR A 508 10.76 -34.97 6.33
N LEU A 509 11.32 -33.97 5.63
CA LEU A 509 12.30 -34.18 4.57
C LEU A 509 13.45 -33.16 4.68
N SER A 510 14.70 -33.61 4.45
CA SER A 510 15.88 -32.76 4.71
C SER A 510 16.50 -32.16 3.45
N SER A 511 16.50 -32.91 2.35
CA SER A 511 17.07 -32.47 1.07
C SER A 511 16.15 -32.78 -0.10
N ALA A 512 16.26 -31.97 -1.15
CA ALA A 512 15.63 -32.22 -2.45
C ALA A 512 16.27 -33.43 -3.18
N ASP A 513 17.47 -33.86 -2.80
CA ASP A 513 18.16 -35.03 -3.37
C ASP A 513 17.62 -36.37 -2.83
N GLN A 514 16.82 -36.30 -1.77
CA GLN A 514 16.26 -37.44 -1.05
C GLN A 514 14.91 -37.89 -1.63
N VAL A 515 14.64 -37.59 -2.89
CA VAL A 515 13.39 -37.97 -3.55
C VAL A 515 13.65 -38.51 -4.94
N ARG A 516 12.81 -39.43 -5.40
CA ARG A 516 12.75 -39.87 -6.80
C ARG A 516 11.31 -40.08 -7.22
N LEU A 517 11.05 -40.01 -8.52
CA LEU A 517 9.70 -40.18 -9.08
C LEU A 517 9.60 -41.56 -9.72
N LEU A 518 8.53 -42.29 -9.43
CA LEU A 518 8.27 -43.63 -9.95
C LEU A 518 6.97 -43.66 -10.77
N TYR A 519 6.94 -44.50 -11.80
CA TYR A 519 5.73 -44.91 -12.52
C TYR A 519 5.69 -46.44 -12.58
N GLY A 520 4.77 -47.06 -11.84
CA GLY A 520 4.89 -48.49 -11.54
C GLY A 520 6.15 -48.77 -10.69
N ALA A 521 6.96 -49.74 -11.10
CA ALA A 521 8.24 -50.05 -10.43
C ALA A 521 9.43 -49.24 -11.00
N GLU A 522 9.24 -48.56 -12.13
CA GLU A 522 10.30 -47.89 -12.86
C GLU A 522 10.48 -46.45 -12.39
N GLU A 523 11.74 -46.00 -12.35
CA GLU A 523 12.07 -44.61 -12.06
C GLU A 523 11.88 -43.73 -13.30
N VAL A 524 11.23 -42.59 -13.11
CA VAL A 524 10.94 -41.60 -14.15
C VAL A 524 11.90 -40.41 -13.98
N PRO A 525 12.59 -39.98 -15.05
CA PRO A 525 13.36 -38.75 -15.02
C PRO A 525 12.55 -37.56 -14.54
N ALA A 526 13.00 -36.93 -13.46
CA ALA A 526 12.33 -35.80 -12.86
C ALA A 526 13.34 -34.73 -12.46
N GLN A 527 13.01 -33.48 -12.76
CA GLN A 527 13.72 -32.30 -12.32
C GLN A 527 13.05 -31.79 -11.05
N VAL A 528 13.81 -31.72 -9.96
CA VAL A 528 13.30 -31.29 -8.66
C VAL A 528 13.99 -30.02 -8.22
N GLN A 529 13.19 -29.05 -7.81
CA GLN A 529 13.65 -27.76 -7.32
C GLN A 529 13.10 -27.52 -5.93
N LEU A 530 13.98 -27.18 -4.99
CA LEU A 530 13.58 -26.64 -3.70
C LEU A 530 13.07 -25.21 -3.87
N THR A 531 11.87 -24.91 -3.39
CA THR A 531 11.27 -23.56 -3.48
C THR A 531 11.09 -22.89 -2.13
N ALA A 532 10.92 -23.65 -1.04
CA ALA A 532 10.87 -23.10 0.32
C ALA A 532 11.28 -24.13 1.37
N ARG A 533 11.66 -23.63 2.54
CA ARG A 533 11.98 -24.41 3.74
C ARG A 533 11.27 -23.88 4.97
N TRP A 534 11.16 -24.76 5.96
CA TRP A 534 10.72 -24.40 7.30
C TRP A 534 11.86 -23.74 8.08
N PRO A 535 11.54 -23.03 9.19
CA PRO A 535 12.56 -22.41 10.05
C PRO A 535 13.62 -23.37 10.60
N ASP A 536 13.28 -24.66 10.75
CA ASP A 536 14.23 -25.70 11.18
C ASP A 536 15.15 -26.20 10.05
N GLY A 537 15.05 -25.63 8.85
CA GLY A 537 15.82 -26.03 7.67
C GLY A 537 15.26 -27.25 6.92
N SER A 538 14.21 -27.91 7.41
CA SER A 538 13.55 -28.98 6.65
C SER A 538 12.86 -28.43 5.40
N VAL A 539 12.71 -29.28 4.39
CA VAL A 539 12.02 -28.96 3.14
C VAL A 539 10.57 -28.64 3.43
N LYS A 540 10.08 -27.51 2.91
CA LYS A 540 8.66 -27.13 2.97
C LYS A 540 7.96 -27.38 1.65
N TRP A 541 8.62 -27.02 0.54
CA TRP A 541 8.09 -27.18 -0.81
C TRP A 541 9.16 -27.70 -1.77
N LEU A 542 8.78 -28.71 -2.55
CA LEU A 542 9.49 -29.10 -3.76
C LEU A 542 8.60 -28.86 -4.97
N LEU A 543 9.21 -28.34 -6.03
CA LEU A 543 8.64 -28.33 -7.37
C LEU A 543 9.18 -29.55 -8.12
N VAL A 544 8.29 -30.37 -8.67
CA VAL A 544 8.64 -31.57 -9.42
C VAL A 544 8.17 -31.40 -10.87
N THR A 545 9.13 -31.36 -11.79
CA THR A 545 8.91 -31.24 -13.24
C THR A 545 9.31 -32.54 -13.94
N PHE A 546 8.40 -33.12 -14.72
CA PHE A 546 8.61 -34.39 -15.43
C PHE A 546 7.72 -34.48 -16.68
N LEU A 547 8.01 -35.45 -17.54
CA LEU A 547 7.21 -35.76 -18.72
C LEU A 547 6.25 -36.90 -18.38
N ALA A 548 4.95 -36.59 -18.34
CA ALA A 548 3.90 -37.51 -17.91
C ALA A 548 3.17 -38.14 -19.10
N SER A 549 2.84 -39.42 -18.97
CA SER A 549 1.98 -40.14 -19.90
C SER A 549 0.73 -40.60 -19.15
N ALA A 550 -0.45 -40.44 -19.76
CA ALA A 550 -1.73 -40.80 -19.18
C ALA A 550 -2.71 -41.30 -20.24
N PRO A 551 -3.48 -42.37 -19.97
CA PRO A 551 -4.43 -42.91 -20.94
C PRO A 551 -5.55 -41.91 -21.28
N ALA A 552 -6.18 -42.09 -22.44
CA ALA A 552 -7.35 -41.31 -22.84
C ALA A 552 -8.49 -41.45 -21.83
N ALA A 553 -9.15 -40.34 -21.50
CA ALA A 553 -10.27 -40.27 -20.56
C ALA A 553 -10.03 -41.06 -19.26
N GLY A 554 -8.78 -41.03 -18.76
CA GLY A 554 -8.32 -41.89 -17.68
C GLY A 554 -7.36 -41.19 -16.73
N GLN A 555 -6.68 -41.98 -15.89
CA GLN A 555 -5.73 -41.48 -14.91
C GLN A 555 -4.48 -42.36 -14.89
N ALA A 556 -3.32 -41.74 -14.75
CA ALA A 556 -2.06 -42.39 -14.39
C ALA A 556 -1.68 -42.02 -12.95
N GLU A 557 -1.07 -42.95 -12.23
CA GLU A 557 -0.54 -42.70 -10.88
C GLU A 557 0.98 -42.75 -10.91
N TYR A 558 1.60 -41.62 -10.55
CA TYR A 558 3.02 -41.52 -10.26
C TYR A 558 3.22 -41.56 -8.75
N ARG A 559 4.41 -41.95 -8.27
CA ARG A 559 4.75 -41.93 -6.84
C ARG A 559 6.04 -41.18 -6.62
N LEU A 560 6.01 -40.15 -5.77
CA LEU A 560 7.20 -39.51 -5.26
C LEU A 560 7.66 -40.29 -4.03
N GLU A 561 8.71 -41.09 -4.18
CA GLU A 561 9.36 -41.78 -3.07
C GLU A 561 10.36 -40.84 -2.39
N CYS A 562 10.32 -40.77 -1.07
CA CYS A 562 11.08 -39.84 -0.25
C CYS A 562 11.77 -40.57 0.91
N GLY A 563 13.01 -40.20 1.25
CA GLY A 563 13.71 -40.74 2.41
C GLY A 563 15.22 -40.47 2.39
N PRO A 564 15.93 -40.54 3.53
CA PRO A 564 17.36 -40.23 3.62
C PRO A 564 18.23 -41.19 2.79
N LYS A 565 17.74 -42.39 2.47
CA LYS A 565 18.41 -43.38 1.62
C LYS A 565 17.96 -43.33 0.15
N VAL A 566 16.90 -42.59 -0.16
CA VAL A 566 16.38 -42.45 -1.52
C VAL A 566 17.31 -41.52 -2.29
N ARG A 567 17.73 -41.93 -3.49
CA ARG A 567 18.48 -41.09 -4.42
C ARG A 567 17.85 -41.24 -5.80
N ARG A 568 17.73 -40.13 -6.51
CA ARG A 568 17.30 -40.12 -7.90
C ARG A 568 18.45 -40.57 -8.80
N ALA A 569 18.14 -41.38 -9.79
CA ALA A 569 19.06 -41.72 -10.86
C ALA A 569 19.44 -40.48 -11.67
N GLU A 570 20.67 -40.44 -12.17
CA GLU A 570 21.08 -39.43 -13.13
C GLU A 570 20.26 -39.56 -14.42
N THR A 571 19.78 -38.43 -14.93
CA THR A 571 19.07 -38.39 -16.21
C THR A 571 20.08 -38.27 -17.34
N ALA A 572 20.03 -39.17 -18.32
CA ALA A 572 20.90 -39.12 -19.49
C ALA A 572 20.80 -37.77 -20.22
N ALA A 573 21.96 -37.27 -20.70
CA ALA A 573 22.05 -36.02 -21.44
C ALA A 573 21.07 -36.03 -22.63
N GLY A 574 20.29 -34.96 -22.76
CA GLY A 574 19.25 -34.84 -23.79
C GLY A 574 18.74 -33.42 -23.98
N LEU A 575 18.77 -32.60 -22.92
CA LEU A 575 18.58 -31.15 -22.99
C LEU A 575 19.92 -30.47 -22.70
N THR A 576 20.41 -29.64 -23.63
CA THR A 576 21.65 -28.87 -23.43
C THR A 576 21.40 -27.39 -23.66
N VAL A 577 22.10 -26.55 -22.89
CA VAL A 577 22.03 -25.09 -22.96
C VAL A 577 23.44 -24.56 -23.04
N ARG A 578 23.74 -23.72 -24.03
CA ARG A 578 25.03 -23.06 -24.19
C ARG A 578 24.81 -21.55 -24.30
N GLN A 579 25.39 -20.81 -23.36
CA GLN A 579 25.38 -19.36 -23.39
C GLN A 579 26.71 -18.86 -23.95
N SER A 580 26.67 -17.92 -24.89
CA SER A 580 27.83 -17.28 -25.51
C SER A 580 27.59 -15.77 -25.68
N ALA A 581 28.55 -15.06 -26.26
CA ALA A 581 28.39 -13.65 -26.62
C ALA A 581 27.30 -13.42 -27.69
N GLU A 582 26.95 -14.45 -28.45
CA GLU A 582 25.95 -14.39 -29.52
C GLU A 582 24.52 -14.62 -29.02
N GLY A 583 24.36 -15.16 -27.80
CA GLY A 583 23.06 -15.43 -27.18
C GLY A 583 23.02 -16.79 -26.46
N VAL A 584 21.88 -17.47 -26.50
CA VAL A 584 21.66 -18.79 -25.90
C VAL A 584 21.22 -19.80 -26.95
N GLN A 585 21.98 -20.88 -27.05
CA GLN A 585 21.62 -22.06 -27.84
C GLN A 585 21.01 -23.12 -26.92
N ILE A 586 19.89 -23.71 -27.34
CA ILE A 586 19.24 -24.83 -26.63
C ILE A 586 19.04 -26.00 -27.59
N THR A 587 19.40 -27.20 -27.17
CA THR A 587 19.08 -28.44 -27.91
C THR A 587 18.25 -29.34 -27.00
N THR A 588 17.05 -29.72 -27.42
CA THR A 588 16.15 -30.63 -26.68
C THR A 588 16.34 -32.11 -27.03
N GLY A 589 17.16 -32.40 -28.04
CA GLY A 589 17.31 -33.72 -28.65
C GLY A 589 16.45 -33.89 -29.92
N THR A 590 15.32 -33.19 -30.01
CA THR A 590 14.46 -33.13 -31.21
C THR A 590 14.41 -31.74 -31.83
N LEU A 591 14.70 -30.71 -31.03
CA LEU A 591 14.68 -29.29 -31.42
C LEU A 591 16.05 -28.65 -31.16
N ASN A 592 16.51 -27.78 -32.06
CA ASN A 592 17.57 -26.81 -31.82
C ASN A 592 16.99 -25.40 -31.86
N LEU A 593 17.36 -24.57 -30.90
CA LEU A 593 16.90 -23.21 -30.70
C LEU A 593 18.09 -22.26 -30.59
N GLN A 594 18.01 -21.10 -31.22
CA GLN A 594 18.93 -19.99 -31.00
C GLN A 594 18.14 -18.76 -30.56
N ILE A 595 18.42 -18.26 -29.37
CA ILE A 595 17.95 -16.97 -28.87
C ILE A 595 19.12 -16.01 -28.97
N ASP A 596 18.97 -14.90 -29.69
CA ASP A 596 20.06 -13.94 -29.83
C ASP A 596 20.28 -13.09 -28.55
N ARG A 597 21.36 -12.30 -28.53
CA ARG A 597 21.66 -11.37 -27.42
C ARG A 597 20.57 -10.32 -27.14
N GLN A 598 19.68 -10.06 -28.10
CA GLN A 598 18.56 -9.13 -27.96
C GLN A 598 17.29 -9.85 -27.44
N GLY A 599 17.38 -11.16 -27.19
CA GLY A 599 16.28 -11.97 -26.70
C GLY A 599 15.29 -12.39 -27.77
N LYS A 600 15.62 -12.23 -29.05
CA LYS A 600 14.77 -12.65 -30.17
C LYS A 600 15.03 -14.11 -30.47
N LEU A 601 13.96 -14.83 -30.84
CA LEU A 601 14.09 -16.19 -31.31
C LEU A 601 14.60 -16.15 -32.76
N ALA A 602 15.88 -16.48 -32.93
CA ALA A 602 16.64 -16.29 -34.16
C ALA A 602 16.70 -17.54 -35.05
N ALA A 603 16.64 -18.73 -34.45
CA ALA A 603 16.52 -19.97 -35.20
C ALA A 603 15.76 -21.02 -34.39
N ILE A 604 14.99 -21.83 -35.09
CA ILE A 604 14.36 -23.04 -34.57
C ILE A 604 14.41 -24.10 -35.66
N SER A 605 14.91 -25.29 -35.35
CA SER A 605 15.02 -26.39 -36.32
C SER A 605 14.81 -27.75 -35.69
N ALA A 606 14.20 -28.66 -36.45
CA ALA A 606 14.03 -30.07 -36.09
C ALA A 606 14.84 -30.93 -37.08
N GLY A 607 15.96 -31.49 -36.63
CA GLY A 607 16.94 -32.12 -37.54
C GLY A 607 17.48 -31.13 -38.57
N GLU A 608 17.43 -31.50 -39.86
CA GLU A 608 17.84 -30.65 -40.99
C GLU A 608 16.75 -29.65 -41.43
N GLN A 609 15.51 -29.81 -40.95
CA GLN A 609 14.40 -28.92 -41.30
C GLN A 609 14.48 -27.63 -40.48
N ARG A 610 14.67 -26.49 -41.17
CA ARG A 610 14.60 -25.16 -40.57
C ARG A 610 13.14 -24.72 -40.44
N GLY A 611 12.77 -24.26 -39.25
CA GLY A 611 11.46 -23.68 -38.99
C GLY A 611 11.34 -22.22 -39.43
N PHE A 612 12.46 -21.52 -39.67
CA PHE A 612 12.51 -20.16 -40.22
C PHE A 612 13.25 -20.11 -41.55
N ALA A 613 12.90 -19.12 -42.38
CA ALA A 613 13.72 -18.71 -43.52
C ALA A 613 15.04 -18.05 -43.07
N ASP A 614 16.04 -17.99 -43.96
CA ASP A 614 17.35 -17.42 -43.66
C ASP A 614 17.26 -15.95 -43.24
N ASN A 615 17.93 -15.59 -42.14
CA ASN A 615 17.92 -14.27 -41.50
C ASN A 615 16.54 -13.80 -40.97
N ALA A 616 15.52 -14.67 -40.93
CA ALA A 616 14.23 -14.34 -40.34
C ALA A 616 14.23 -14.57 -38.82
N LEU A 617 13.54 -13.69 -38.08
CA LEU A 617 13.49 -13.72 -36.62
C LEU A 617 12.04 -13.65 -36.15
N ALA A 618 11.66 -14.47 -35.17
CA ALA A 618 10.38 -14.30 -34.49
C ALA A 618 10.48 -13.14 -33.49
N ARG A 619 9.53 -12.20 -33.59
CA ARG A 619 9.61 -10.94 -32.84
C ARG A 619 8.24 -10.35 -32.58
N THR A 620 8.18 -9.54 -31.52
CA THR A 620 7.05 -8.63 -31.29
C THR A 620 7.10 -7.47 -32.27
N VAL A 621 5.93 -7.04 -32.75
CA VAL A 621 5.73 -5.83 -33.53
C VAL A 621 4.55 -5.10 -32.92
N ALA A 622 4.73 -3.83 -32.58
CA ALA A 622 3.65 -2.97 -32.10
C ALA A 622 3.46 -1.77 -33.02
N GLU A 623 2.24 -1.30 -33.14
CA GLU A 623 1.88 -0.08 -33.84
C GLU A 623 1.04 0.80 -32.92
N ASP A 624 1.32 2.09 -32.93
CA ASP A 624 0.48 3.08 -32.26
C ASP A 624 -0.60 3.65 -33.21
N PRO A 625 -1.54 4.46 -32.69
CA PRO A 625 -2.58 5.07 -33.53
C PRO A 625 -2.05 6.03 -34.60
N GLN A 626 -0.81 6.53 -34.46
CA GLN A 626 -0.17 7.41 -35.45
C GLN A 626 0.52 6.61 -36.58
N GLY A 627 0.49 5.27 -36.53
CA GLY A 627 1.11 4.39 -37.51
C GLY A 627 2.62 4.25 -37.32
N ARG A 628 3.17 4.65 -36.16
CA ARG A 628 4.57 4.37 -35.82
C ARG A 628 4.71 2.91 -35.44
N THR A 629 5.69 2.24 -36.02
CA THR A 629 6.05 0.85 -35.68
C THR A 629 7.12 0.82 -34.60
N PHE A 630 6.90 0.01 -33.58
CA PHE A 630 7.82 -0.24 -32.48
C PHE A 630 8.29 -1.69 -32.51
N LEU A 631 9.61 -1.88 -32.38
CA LEU A 631 10.27 -3.18 -32.40
C LEU A 631 11.09 -3.38 -31.12
N PRO A 632 11.35 -4.63 -30.70
CA PRO A 632 12.27 -4.93 -29.61
C PRO A 632 13.68 -4.37 -29.89
N GLY A 633 14.12 -3.47 -29.02
CA GLY A 633 15.49 -2.94 -28.96
C GLY A 633 16.41 -3.84 -28.14
N ASP A 634 17.62 -3.34 -27.83
CA ASP A 634 18.57 -4.06 -26.98
C ASP A 634 18.01 -4.26 -25.57
N GLY A 635 18.16 -5.48 -25.05
CA GLY A 635 17.56 -5.92 -23.80
C GLY A 635 18.50 -6.79 -22.97
N THR A 636 17.97 -7.36 -21.88
CA THR A 636 18.69 -8.32 -21.04
C THR A 636 18.24 -9.74 -21.31
N LEU A 637 19.17 -10.68 -21.27
CA LEU A 637 18.92 -12.11 -21.42
C LEU A 637 19.45 -12.86 -20.19
N GLN A 638 18.66 -13.78 -19.65
CA GLN A 638 19.00 -14.57 -18.47
C GLN A 638 18.49 -16.01 -18.60
N VAL A 639 19.36 -17.00 -18.34
CA VAL A 639 18.91 -18.39 -18.13
C VAL A 639 18.39 -18.49 -16.69
N GLU A 640 17.06 -18.46 -16.50
CA GLU A 640 16.43 -18.54 -15.17
C GLU A 640 16.46 -19.97 -14.62
N GLN A 641 16.44 -20.97 -15.49
CA GLN A 641 16.49 -22.38 -15.13
C GLN A 641 17.22 -23.19 -16.21
N SER A 642 18.13 -24.07 -15.79
CA SER A 642 18.75 -25.08 -16.65
C SER A 642 18.74 -26.40 -15.90
N GLY A 643 17.98 -27.37 -16.40
CA GLY A 643 17.86 -28.68 -15.78
C GLY A 643 17.63 -29.79 -16.80
N PRO A 644 17.57 -31.05 -16.36
CA PRO A 644 17.54 -32.20 -17.26
C PRO A 644 16.22 -32.36 -18.02
N ILE A 645 15.11 -31.77 -17.55
CA ILE A 645 13.78 -31.90 -18.16
C ILE A 645 13.33 -30.59 -18.81
N ARG A 646 13.54 -29.45 -18.14
CA ARG A 646 13.11 -28.13 -18.58
C ARG A 646 14.21 -27.08 -18.39
N THR A 647 14.34 -26.23 -19.40
CA THR A 647 15.12 -24.99 -19.35
C THR A 647 14.19 -23.80 -19.56
N VAL A 648 14.44 -22.71 -18.86
CA VAL A 648 13.71 -21.43 -18.99
C VAL A 648 14.71 -20.30 -19.24
N VAL A 649 14.50 -19.57 -20.34
CA VAL A 649 15.27 -18.36 -20.67
C VAL A 649 14.35 -17.15 -20.61
N LYS A 650 14.70 -16.17 -19.77
CA LYS A 650 14.03 -14.88 -19.68
C LYS A 650 14.71 -13.85 -20.56
N THR A 651 13.93 -13.07 -21.27
CA THR A 651 14.40 -11.89 -22.02
C THR A 651 13.57 -10.68 -21.63
N VAL A 652 14.19 -9.50 -21.56
CA VAL A 652 13.51 -8.24 -21.28
C VAL A 652 14.00 -7.19 -22.26
N SER A 653 13.11 -6.68 -23.11
CA SER A 653 13.46 -5.75 -24.18
C SER A 653 12.48 -4.57 -24.24
N PRO A 654 12.95 -3.32 -24.39
CA PRO A 654 12.07 -2.18 -24.65
C PRO A 654 11.52 -2.24 -26.08
N LEU A 655 10.30 -1.78 -26.29
CA LEU A 655 9.72 -1.53 -27.61
C LEU A 655 10.00 -0.08 -28.00
N ARG A 656 10.80 0.09 -29.06
CA ARG A 656 11.22 1.40 -29.57
C ARG A 656 10.90 1.58 -31.04
N ASP A 657 10.54 2.81 -31.42
CA ASP A 657 10.44 3.18 -32.83
C ASP A 657 11.82 3.43 -33.45
N ALA A 658 11.86 3.72 -34.75
CA ALA A 658 13.11 4.00 -35.48
C ALA A 658 13.86 5.24 -34.97
N LYS A 659 13.21 6.13 -34.20
CA LYS A 659 13.80 7.33 -33.59
C LYS A 659 14.18 7.12 -32.13
N GLY A 660 13.96 5.92 -31.59
CA GLY A 660 14.26 5.55 -30.20
C GLY A 660 13.16 5.87 -29.19
N ALA A 661 11.99 6.34 -29.62
CA ALA A 661 10.86 6.63 -28.74
C ALA A 661 10.36 5.35 -28.08
N HIS A 662 10.14 5.39 -26.76
CA HIS A 662 9.77 4.23 -25.94
C HIS A 662 8.25 4.10 -25.82
N LEU A 663 7.71 2.91 -26.10
CA LEU A 663 6.26 2.63 -25.96
C LEU A 663 5.94 1.86 -24.67
N ALA A 664 6.66 0.76 -24.47
CA ALA A 664 6.46 -0.23 -23.41
C ALA A 664 7.68 -1.17 -23.38
N ARG A 665 7.73 -2.14 -22.47
CA ARG A 665 8.71 -3.24 -22.51
C ARG A 665 8.01 -4.59 -22.62
N ILE A 666 8.71 -5.54 -23.26
CA ILE A 666 8.31 -6.95 -23.33
C ILE A 666 9.22 -7.77 -22.43
N GLU A 667 8.62 -8.56 -21.56
CA GLU A 667 9.30 -9.65 -20.85
C GLU A 667 8.86 -10.97 -21.49
N GLN A 668 9.81 -11.83 -21.88
CA GLN A 668 9.52 -13.16 -22.39
C GLN A 668 10.13 -14.23 -21.50
N ARG A 669 9.43 -15.34 -21.31
CA ARG A 669 10.01 -16.58 -20.77
C ARG A 669 9.80 -17.69 -21.78
N ILE A 670 10.90 -18.20 -22.32
CA ILE A 670 10.92 -19.28 -23.30
C ILE A 670 11.25 -20.58 -22.56
N GLU A 671 10.31 -21.50 -22.56
CA GLU A 671 10.48 -22.83 -21.97
C GLU A 671 10.73 -23.87 -23.07
N ALA A 672 11.81 -24.64 -22.90
CA ALA A 672 12.16 -25.76 -23.75
C ALA A 672 12.28 -27.04 -22.92
N TYR A 673 11.83 -28.16 -23.49
CA TYR A 673 11.64 -29.42 -22.77
C TYR A 673 12.40 -30.56 -23.44
N ARG A 674 13.03 -31.43 -22.64
CA ARG A 674 13.76 -32.61 -23.12
C ARG A 674 12.88 -33.46 -24.04
N GLY A 675 13.40 -33.81 -25.21
CA GLY A 675 12.76 -34.67 -26.20
C GLY A 675 11.58 -34.04 -26.96
N LEU A 676 11.10 -32.86 -26.57
CA LEU A 676 9.91 -32.27 -27.18
C LEU A 676 10.28 -31.34 -28.36
N PRO A 677 9.51 -31.37 -29.46
CA PRO A 677 9.79 -30.64 -30.70
C PRO A 677 9.19 -29.21 -30.72
N TRP A 678 8.72 -28.72 -29.57
CA TRP A 678 8.02 -27.44 -29.44
C TRP A 678 8.49 -26.68 -28.20
N ILE A 679 8.20 -25.38 -28.16
CA ILE A 679 8.46 -24.51 -27.01
C ILE A 679 7.18 -23.86 -26.50
N ARG A 680 7.19 -23.47 -25.21
CA ARG A 680 6.21 -22.53 -24.64
C ARG A 680 6.85 -21.17 -24.47
N LEU A 681 6.07 -20.13 -24.72
CA LEU A 681 6.50 -18.74 -24.62
C LEU A 681 5.47 -17.97 -23.78
N HIS A 682 5.88 -17.47 -22.62
CA HIS A 682 5.12 -16.45 -21.91
C HIS A 682 5.54 -15.09 -22.45
N HIS A 683 4.65 -14.39 -23.13
CA HIS A 683 4.84 -13.05 -23.66
C HIS A 683 4.13 -12.04 -22.76
N THR A 684 4.88 -11.21 -22.05
CA THR A 684 4.33 -10.21 -21.12
C THR A 684 4.59 -8.81 -21.66
N LEU A 685 3.53 -8.06 -21.96
CA LEU A 685 3.58 -6.61 -22.15
C LEU A 685 3.60 -5.94 -20.77
N VAL A 686 4.58 -5.09 -20.49
CA VAL A 686 4.58 -4.22 -19.29
C VAL A 686 4.50 -2.77 -19.76
N VAL A 687 3.47 -2.05 -19.32
CA VAL A 687 3.17 -0.69 -19.76
C VAL A 687 3.98 0.31 -18.91
N ASP A 688 5.22 0.57 -19.31
CA ASP A 688 6.15 1.48 -18.64
C ASP A 688 6.44 2.77 -19.45
N GLY A 689 5.61 3.03 -20.47
CA GLY A 689 5.64 4.25 -21.27
C GLY A 689 5.50 5.53 -20.42
N PRO A 690 5.93 6.69 -20.95
CA PRO A 690 5.94 7.95 -20.20
C PRO A 690 4.53 8.49 -19.92
N GLU A 691 3.58 8.23 -20.80
CA GLU A 691 2.20 8.69 -20.72
C GLU A 691 1.40 7.97 -19.62
N ARG A 692 0.37 8.63 -19.07
CA ARG A 692 -0.58 7.98 -18.13
C ARG A 692 -1.28 6.79 -18.77
N PHE A 693 -1.67 6.92 -20.03
CA PHE A 693 -2.24 5.86 -20.85
C PHE A 693 -1.42 5.72 -22.13
N THR A 694 -0.86 4.54 -22.33
CA THR A 694 -0.26 4.16 -23.61
C THR A 694 -1.40 3.83 -24.59
N ALA A 695 -1.44 4.56 -25.70
CA ALA A 695 -2.34 4.27 -26.81
C ALA A 695 -1.65 3.29 -27.77
N LEU A 696 -2.30 2.16 -28.03
CA LEU A 696 -1.80 1.10 -28.89
C LEU A 696 -2.85 0.81 -29.97
N LYS A 697 -2.43 0.61 -31.22
CA LYS A 697 -3.32 0.21 -32.33
C LYS A 697 -3.24 -1.29 -32.57
N ARG A 698 -2.03 -1.85 -32.58
CA ARG A 698 -1.79 -3.27 -32.81
C ARG A 698 -0.59 -3.78 -32.02
N LEU A 699 -0.66 -5.01 -31.52
CA LEU A 699 0.47 -5.76 -30.96
C LEU A 699 0.42 -7.19 -31.46
N SER A 700 1.48 -7.61 -32.15
CA SER A 700 1.58 -8.90 -32.80
C SER A 700 2.86 -9.61 -32.40
N TYR A 701 2.82 -10.93 -32.24
CA TYR A 701 3.99 -11.79 -32.25
C TYR A 701 4.10 -12.46 -33.62
N ARG A 702 5.12 -12.11 -34.38
CA ARG A 702 5.31 -12.55 -35.77
C ARG A 702 6.21 -13.78 -35.79
N VAL A 703 5.74 -14.87 -36.39
CA VAL A 703 6.45 -16.15 -36.51
C VAL A 703 6.78 -16.39 -37.99
N PRO A 704 8.05 -16.39 -38.41
CA PRO A 704 8.46 -16.54 -39.81
C PRO A 704 8.32 -17.98 -40.33
N ILE A 705 7.10 -18.40 -40.61
CA ILE A 705 6.77 -19.72 -41.17
C ILE A 705 5.96 -19.56 -42.45
N THR A 706 6.24 -20.41 -43.45
CA THR A 706 5.64 -20.34 -44.80
C THR A 706 4.94 -21.64 -45.15
N ASP A 707 3.63 -21.68 -44.90
CA ASP A 707 2.73 -22.73 -45.36
C ASP A 707 1.49 -22.10 -46.02
N SER A 708 0.91 -22.79 -47.01
CA SER A 708 -0.13 -22.25 -47.88
C SER A 708 -1.53 -22.31 -47.29
N VAL A 709 -1.78 -23.25 -46.36
CA VAL A 709 -3.10 -23.46 -45.78
C VAL A 709 -2.99 -23.73 -44.28
N TRP A 710 -3.74 -22.97 -43.49
CA TRP A 710 -3.80 -23.09 -42.03
C TRP A 710 -5.24 -23.29 -41.58
N THR A 711 -5.45 -23.96 -40.46
CA THR A 711 -6.78 -24.20 -39.91
C THR A 711 -6.88 -23.71 -38.48
N ALA A 712 -7.84 -22.83 -38.21
CA ALA A 712 -8.20 -22.36 -36.88
C ALA A 712 -9.42 -23.14 -36.37
N SER A 713 -9.26 -23.86 -35.25
CA SER A 713 -10.36 -24.62 -34.64
C SER A 713 -11.31 -23.74 -33.84
N LEU A 714 -12.61 -24.04 -33.91
CA LEU A 714 -13.65 -23.37 -33.12
C LEU A 714 -14.14 -24.29 -31.98
N VAL A 715 -14.58 -23.69 -30.88
CA VAL A 715 -15.23 -24.40 -29.75
C VAL A 715 -16.52 -25.06 -30.23
N ASP A 716 -17.30 -24.33 -31.03
CA ASP A 716 -18.57 -24.76 -31.60
C ASP A 716 -18.57 -24.48 -33.11
N GLY A 717 -18.97 -25.47 -33.91
CA GLY A 717 -19.06 -25.36 -35.37
C GLY A 717 -17.78 -25.76 -36.12
N PRO A 718 -17.77 -25.62 -37.47
CA PRO A 718 -16.65 -26.03 -38.30
C PRO A 718 -15.45 -25.09 -38.13
N SER A 719 -14.25 -25.67 -38.19
CA SER A 719 -12.98 -24.91 -38.24
C SER A 719 -12.95 -23.92 -39.40
N ILE A 720 -12.13 -22.88 -39.27
CA ILE A 720 -11.93 -21.86 -40.29
C ILE A 720 -10.59 -22.16 -40.98
N GLU A 721 -10.64 -22.38 -42.29
CA GLU A 721 -9.45 -22.49 -43.12
C GLU A 721 -8.96 -21.08 -43.50
N LEU A 722 -7.67 -20.84 -43.31
CA LEU A 722 -6.97 -19.64 -43.71
C LEU A 722 -6.05 -19.95 -44.89
N GLY A 723 -6.05 -19.07 -45.87
CA GLY A 723 -5.25 -19.14 -47.10
C GLY A 723 -5.40 -17.85 -47.89
N ASP A 724 -5.17 -17.90 -49.21
CA ASP A 724 -5.20 -16.70 -50.07
C ASP A 724 -6.56 -15.98 -50.09
N THR A 725 -7.66 -16.72 -49.93
CA THR A 725 -9.03 -16.17 -50.00
C THR A 725 -9.51 -15.59 -48.66
N VAL A 726 -9.10 -16.20 -47.54
CA VAL A 726 -9.41 -15.77 -46.17
C VAL A 726 -8.09 -15.76 -45.41
N PRO A 727 -7.32 -14.67 -45.45
CA PRO A 727 -5.97 -14.66 -44.88
C PRO A 727 -5.96 -14.51 -43.36
N SER A 728 -7.13 -14.37 -42.72
CA SER A 728 -7.18 -14.09 -41.28
C SER A 728 -8.49 -14.50 -40.61
N VAL A 729 -8.40 -14.69 -39.29
CA VAL A 729 -9.54 -14.82 -38.40
C VAL A 729 -9.34 -13.91 -37.19
N TYR A 730 -10.33 -13.07 -36.92
CA TYR A 730 -10.39 -12.16 -35.78
C TYR A 730 -11.45 -12.66 -34.81
N GLN A 731 -11.08 -12.87 -33.55
CA GLN A 731 -12.03 -12.95 -32.44
C GLN A 731 -12.27 -11.52 -31.95
N MET A 732 -13.38 -10.92 -32.38
CA MET A 732 -13.72 -9.53 -32.09
C MET A 732 -14.34 -9.38 -30.68
N PHE A 733 -15.27 -10.28 -30.34
CA PHE A 733 -15.92 -10.34 -29.02
C PHE A 733 -15.75 -11.74 -28.45
N ASP A 734 -16.19 -12.01 -27.22
CA ASP A 734 -16.17 -13.36 -26.61
C ASP A 734 -16.90 -14.42 -27.45
N ASP A 735 -17.86 -14.03 -28.29
CA ASP A 735 -18.68 -14.97 -29.08
C ASP A 735 -18.70 -14.69 -30.58
N THR A 736 -17.88 -13.77 -31.09
CA THR A 736 -17.95 -13.29 -32.48
C THR A 736 -16.59 -13.36 -33.18
N VAL A 737 -16.58 -14.03 -34.34
CA VAL A 737 -15.43 -14.12 -35.25
C VAL A 737 -15.69 -13.34 -36.54
N ALA A 738 -14.64 -12.78 -37.15
CA ALA A 738 -14.68 -12.08 -38.44
C ALA A 738 -13.46 -12.42 -39.30
N ALA A 739 -13.56 -12.15 -40.61
CA ALA A 739 -12.45 -12.36 -41.54
C ALA A 739 -11.41 -11.23 -41.49
N ASP A 740 -11.79 -10.03 -41.03
CA ASP A 740 -10.95 -8.83 -41.05
C ASP A 740 -11.25 -7.85 -39.87
N PRO A 741 -10.45 -6.77 -39.69
CA PRO A 741 -10.66 -5.76 -38.66
C PRO A 741 -11.97 -4.96 -38.78
N ALA A 742 -12.55 -4.90 -39.98
CA ALA A 742 -13.78 -4.16 -40.26
C ALA A 742 -15.04 -4.97 -39.88
N GLY A 743 -14.88 -6.24 -39.51
CA GLY A 743 -15.99 -7.12 -39.17
C GLY A 743 -16.67 -7.72 -40.41
N ILE A 744 -15.98 -7.78 -41.55
CA ILE A 744 -16.52 -8.46 -42.74
C ILE A 744 -16.75 -9.93 -42.42
N GLN A 745 -17.93 -10.42 -42.81
CA GLN A 745 -18.40 -11.78 -42.53
C GLN A 745 -18.42 -12.12 -41.02
N ALA A 746 -18.63 -11.12 -40.16
CA ALA A 746 -18.78 -11.36 -38.73
C ALA A 746 -19.93 -12.32 -38.43
N ARG A 747 -19.64 -13.36 -37.65
CA ARG A 747 -20.61 -14.39 -37.24
C ARG A 747 -20.30 -14.90 -35.85
N LYS A 748 -21.27 -15.59 -35.24
CA LYS A 748 -21.04 -16.27 -33.95
C LYS A 748 -19.97 -17.35 -34.10
N GLY A 749 -19.02 -17.39 -33.18
CA GLY A 749 -17.94 -18.36 -33.15
C GLY A 749 -16.92 -18.04 -32.04
N ARG A 750 -16.23 -19.07 -31.58
CA ARG A 750 -15.18 -18.96 -30.56
C ARG A 750 -13.96 -19.73 -31.01
N VAL A 751 -12.90 -19.03 -31.38
CA VAL A 751 -11.63 -19.67 -31.75
C VAL A 751 -11.01 -20.26 -30.48
N ILE A 752 -10.72 -21.56 -30.50
CA ILE A 752 -10.09 -22.25 -29.37
C ILE A 752 -8.73 -21.61 -29.04
N GLY A 753 -8.02 -21.17 -30.07
CA GLY A 753 -6.72 -20.52 -29.95
C GLY A 753 -5.58 -21.30 -30.60
N SER A 754 -5.86 -22.32 -31.41
CA SER A 754 -4.86 -23.06 -32.17
C SER A 754 -4.99 -22.81 -33.66
N LEU A 755 -3.86 -22.64 -34.33
CA LEU A 755 -3.74 -22.54 -35.78
C LEU A 755 -2.74 -23.61 -36.26
N VAL A 756 -3.22 -24.54 -37.11
CA VAL A 756 -2.45 -25.71 -37.56
C VAL A 756 -2.30 -25.69 -39.08
N GLY A 757 -1.08 -25.74 -39.57
CA GLY A 757 -0.75 -25.83 -40.99
C GLY A 757 -0.87 -27.27 -41.49
N SER A 758 -1.36 -27.44 -42.72
CA SER A 758 -1.62 -28.75 -43.33
C SER A 758 -0.60 -29.15 -44.40
N GLY A 759 0.33 -28.27 -44.78
CA GLY A 759 1.31 -28.53 -45.83
C GLY A 759 2.65 -29.10 -45.34
N PRO A 760 3.59 -29.37 -46.26
CA PRO A 760 4.89 -29.97 -45.97
C PRO A 760 5.83 -29.11 -45.11
N ARG A 761 5.52 -27.82 -44.96
CA ARG A 761 6.19 -26.87 -44.06
C ARG A 761 5.25 -26.35 -42.96
N GLY A 762 4.10 -27.00 -42.79
CA GLY A 762 3.10 -26.66 -41.79
C GLY A 762 3.59 -26.89 -40.38
N GLY A 763 3.15 -26.04 -39.46
CA GLY A 763 3.42 -26.15 -38.03
C GLY A 763 2.15 -25.98 -37.22
N ALA A 764 2.29 -25.83 -35.91
CA ALA A 764 1.23 -25.40 -35.02
C ALA A 764 1.68 -24.18 -34.21
N VAL A 765 0.81 -23.18 -34.17
CA VAL A 765 0.89 -22.09 -33.20
C VAL A 765 -0.38 -22.07 -32.37
N ALA A 766 -0.25 -21.87 -31.06
CA ALA A 766 -1.41 -21.73 -30.20
C ALA A 766 -1.23 -20.60 -29.17
N VAL A 767 -2.34 -20.01 -28.75
CA VAL A 767 -2.42 -19.03 -27.67
C VAL A 767 -3.45 -19.52 -26.66
N ARG A 768 -3.08 -19.59 -25.39
CA ARG A 768 -3.97 -20.04 -24.32
C ARG A 768 -5.13 -19.04 -24.14
N ASP A 769 -6.33 -19.56 -23.94
CA ASP A 769 -7.53 -18.77 -23.63
C ASP A 769 -7.80 -17.65 -24.65
N PHE A 770 -7.68 -17.98 -25.94
CA PHE A 770 -7.72 -17.01 -27.05
C PHE A 770 -9.04 -16.22 -27.08
N TRP A 771 -10.19 -16.90 -27.10
CA TRP A 771 -11.47 -16.21 -27.17
C TRP A 771 -11.85 -15.54 -25.84
N GLN A 772 -11.43 -16.11 -24.71
CA GLN A 772 -11.66 -15.54 -23.39
C GLN A 772 -10.91 -14.21 -23.22
N ASN A 773 -9.75 -14.07 -23.87
CA ASN A 773 -8.94 -12.85 -23.87
C ASN A 773 -9.14 -11.98 -25.13
N TYR A 774 -10.30 -12.03 -25.78
CA TYR A 774 -10.59 -11.17 -26.93
C TYR A 774 -10.28 -9.68 -26.62
N PRO A 775 -9.93 -8.86 -27.62
CA PRO A 775 -9.77 -9.20 -29.03
C PRO A 775 -8.46 -9.96 -29.30
N LYS A 776 -8.49 -10.90 -30.26
CA LYS A 776 -7.31 -11.67 -30.73
C LYS A 776 -7.44 -12.00 -32.21
N ALA A 777 -6.34 -12.16 -32.95
CA ALA A 777 -6.42 -12.62 -34.33
C ALA A 777 -5.23 -13.51 -34.75
N PHE A 778 -5.47 -14.36 -35.74
CA PHE A 778 -4.42 -14.98 -36.55
C PHE A 778 -4.47 -14.39 -37.95
N ARG A 779 -3.30 -14.02 -38.48
CA ARG A 779 -3.14 -13.43 -39.80
C ARG A 779 -2.01 -14.13 -40.57
N LEU A 780 -2.26 -14.46 -41.82
CA LEU A 780 -1.25 -14.93 -42.75
C LEU A 780 -0.65 -13.72 -43.47
N ALA A 781 0.66 -13.53 -43.31
CA ALA A 781 1.47 -12.67 -44.14
C ALA A 781 2.22 -13.54 -45.17
N GLU A 782 2.81 -12.91 -46.20
CA GLU A 782 3.53 -13.61 -47.26
C GLU A 782 4.65 -14.53 -46.74
N ASP A 783 5.32 -14.13 -45.66
CA ASP A 783 6.49 -14.80 -45.09
C ASP A 783 6.32 -15.20 -43.60
N ALA A 784 5.13 -15.03 -43.02
CA ALA A 784 4.92 -15.25 -41.59
C ALA A 784 3.47 -15.53 -41.21
N VAL A 785 3.29 -16.18 -40.06
CA VAL A 785 2.03 -16.13 -39.30
C VAL A 785 2.14 -15.03 -38.24
N GLU A 786 1.21 -14.09 -38.26
CA GLU A 786 1.06 -13.05 -37.25
C GLU A 786 0.03 -13.49 -36.20
N ILE A 787 0.47 -13.55 -34.94
CA ILE A 787 -0.37 -13.79 -33.78
C ILE A 787 -0.67 -12.43 -33.16
N ASP A 788 -1.82 -11.87 -33.48
CA ASP A 788 -2.24 -10.56 -32.99
C ASP A 788 -2.79 -10.69 -31.57
N LEU A 789 -1.96 -10.33 -30.59
CA LEU A 789 -2.30 -10.28 -29.17
C LEU A 789 -3.19 -9.07 -28.85
N CYS A 790 -3.04 -7.99 -29.60
CA CYS A 790 -3.97 -6.86 -29.67
C CYS A 790 -4.20 -6.57 -31.15
N PRO A 791 -5.18 -7.18 -31.84
CA PRO A 791 -5.44 -6.90 -33.25
C PRO A 791 -5.96 -5.48 -33.46
N ALA A 792 -5.69 -4.89 -34.62
CA ALA A 792 -6.34 -3.65 -35.02
C ALA A 792 -7.85 -3.85 -35.19
N PHE A 793 -8.64 -2.81 -34.94
CA PHE A 793 -10.09 -2.78 -35.16
C PHE A 793 -10.52 -1.41 -35.64
N SER A 794 -11.63 -1.34 -36.38
CA SER A 794 -12.17 -0.08 -36.88
C SER A 794 -12.72 0.81 -35.75
N GLU A 795 -12.52 2.12 -35.86
CA GLU A 795 -13.23 3.11 -35.03
C GLU A 795 -14.75 2.89 -35.09
N GLY A 796 -15.44 3.08 -33.95
CA GLY A 796 -16.88 2.82 -33.83
C GLY A 796 -17.24 1.38 -33.41
N THR A 797 -16.32 0.41 -33.57
CA THR A 797 -16.59 -1.02 -33.26
C THR A 797 -17.07 -1.23 -31.82
N TYR A 798 -16.36 -0.64 -30.86
CA TYR A 798 -16.67 -0.75 -29.43
C TYR A 798 -17.31 0.53 -28.86
N ASP A 799 -17.19 1.65 -29.56
CA ASP A 799 -17.73 2.95 -29.12
C ASP A 799 -19.26 2.98 -29.14
N LYS A 800 -19.89 2.10 -29.94
CA LYS A 800 -21.34 1.97 -30.02
C LYS A 800 -22.03 1.49 -28.74
N PHE A 801 -21.28 0.93 -27.79
CA PHE A 801 -21.84 0.37 -26.56
C PHE A 801 -22.05 1.47 -25.50
N PRO A 802 -23.24 1.55 -24.89
CA PRO A 802 -23.57 2.61 -23.95
C PRO A 802 -22.67 2.57 -22.72
N PHE A 803 -22.29 3.75 -22.23
CA PHE A 803 -21.44 3.88 -21.07
C PHE A 803 -22.03 3.15 -19.87
N GLU A 804 -23.33 3.27 -19.62
CA GLU A 804 -24.05 2.72 -18.46
C GLU A 804 -24.18 1.18 -18.44
N LYS A 805 -23.70 0.48 -19.49
CA LYS A 805 -23.69 -0.99 -19.56
C LYS A 805 -22.34 -1.52 -20.02
N GLU A 806 -22.23 -2.04 -21.24
CA GLU A 806 -21.03 -2.73 -21.71
C GLU A 806 -19.85 -1.77 -21.94
N GLY A 807 -20.12 -0.47 -22.11
CA GLY A 807 -19.09 0.53 -22.34
C GLY A 807 -18.07 0.64 -21.21
N HIS A 808 -18.52 0.77 -19.97
CA HIS A 808 -17.64 0.82 -18.78
C HIS A 808 -17.26 -0.56 -18.24
N HIS A 809 -18.16 -1.55 -18.39
CA HIS A 809 -17.93 -2.92 -17.90
C HIS A 809 -16.90 -3.65 -18.77
N LEU A 810 -17.13 -3.81 -20.07
CA LEU A 810 -16.36 -4.72 -20.91
C LEU A 810 -15.34 -4.02 -21.82
N TYR A 811 -15.68 -2.85 -22.36
CA TYR A 811 -14.97 -2.26 -23.49
C TYR A 811 -14.26 -0.92 -23.17
N PHE A 812 -14.09 -0.59 -21.89
CA PHE A 812 -13.57 0.71 -21.44
C PHE A 812 -12.18 1.05 -21.99
N TYR A 813 -11.35 0.02 -22.25
CA TYR A 813 -10.01 0.13 -22.80
C TYR A 813 -9.98 0.04 -24.34
N LEU A 814 -11.10 -0.24 -24.99
CA LEU A 814 -11.26 -0.38 -26.45
C LEU A 814 -12.16 0.75 -26.97
N ARG A 815 -11.54 1.82 -27.47
CA ARG A 815 -12.24 3.02 -27.94
C ARG A 815 -11.52 3.62 -29.12
N GLU A 816 -12.27 4.21 -30.05
CA GLU A 816 -11.72 5.04 -31.14
C GLU A 816 -10.66 4.31 -32.00
N GLY A 817 -10.86 3.01 -32.24
CA GLY A 817 -9.91 2.19 -33.00
C GLY A 817 -8.56 1.92 -32.31
N ARG A 818 -8.47 2.15 -30.99
CA ARG A 818 -7.25 2.00 -30.19
C ARG A 818 -7.48 1.37 -28.82
N TYR A 819 -6.42 0.74 -28.31
CA TYR A 819 -6.32 0.26 -26.94
C TYR A 819 -5.78 1.39 -26.05
N ARG A 820 -6.38 1.60 -24.88
CA ARG A 820 -5.91 2.54 -23.85
C ARG A 820 -5.42 1.75 -22.64
N LEU A 821 -4.11 1.67 -22.45
CA LEU A 821 -3.49 0.86 -21.39
C LEU A 821 -2.84 1.77 -20.35
N LYS A 822 -3.26 1.71 -19.08
CA LYS A 822 -2.73 2.58 -18.03
C LYS A 822 -1.31 2.19 -17.65
N ARG A 823 -0.43 3.17 -17.46
CA ARG A 823 0.94 2.95 -17.00
C ARG A 823 0.95 2.12 -15.70
N GLY A 824 1.85 1.15 -15.66
CA GLY A 824 2.07 0.23 -14.56
C GLY A 824 1.38 -1.11 -14.70
N MET A 825 0.33 -1.23 -15.52
CA MET A 825 -0.27 -2.53 -15.78
C MET A 825 0.65 -3.42 -16.62
N SER A 826 0.36 -4.72 -16.61
CA SER A 826 0.95 -5.68 -17.53
C SER A 826 -0.11 -6.61 -18.10
N LYS A 827 0.25 -7.39 -19.10
CA LYS A 827 -0.56 -8.51 -19.58
C LYS A 827 0.31 -9.62 -20.13
N THR A 828 0.16 -10.82 -19.58
CA THR A 828 0.84 -12.03 -20.06
C THR A 828 -0.08 -12.82 -21.00
N HIS A 829 0.49 -13.27 -22.11
CA HIS A 829 -0.08 -14.21 -23.06
C HIS A 829 0.80 -15.46 -23.10
N GLU A 830 0.20 -16.65 -23.05
CA GLU A 830 0.95 -17.90 -23.19
C GLU A 830 0.79 -18.43 -24.61
N LEU A 831 1.92 -18.72 -25.26
CA LEU A 831 2.00 -19.22 -26.63
C LEU A 831 2.69 -20.59 -26.66
N LEU A 832 2.30 -21.43 -27.62
CA LEU A 832 3.00 -22.66 -27.99
C LEU A 832 3.42 -22.58 -29.45
N LEU A 833 4.68 -22.89 -29.75
CA LEU A 833 5.23 -22.88 -31.10
C LEU A 833 5.83 -24.26 -31.44
N TRP A 834 5.32 -24.90 -32.49
CA TRP A 834 5.85 -26.12 -33.07
C TRP A 834 5.98 -25.95 -34.59
N LEU A 835 7.19 -25.75 -35.10
CA LEU A 835 7.42 -25.33 -36.49
C LEU A 835 7.91 -26.47 -37.40
N ALA A 836 7.35 -27.67 -37.23
CA ALA A 836 7.63 -28.84 -38.06
C ALA A 836 6.34 -29.64 -38.28
N PRO A 837 6.14 -30.32 -39.43
CA PRO A 837 4.91 -31.07 -39.69
C PRO A 837 4.72 -32.22 -38.71
N SER A 838 3.50 -32.39 -38.19
CA SER A 838 3.14 -33.51 -37.32
C SER A 838 1.65 -33.79 -37.33
N ALA A 839 1.28 -35.07 -37.20
CA ALA A 839 -0.11 -35.49 -36.99
C ALA A 839 -0.62 -35.18 -35.56
N GLU A 840 0.29 -34.88 -34.63
CA GLU A 840 -0.03 -34.67 -33.20
C GLU A 840 -0.38 -33.23 -32.85
N HIS A 841 -0.27 -32.29 -33.80
CA HIS A 841 -0.52 -30.87 -33.58
C HIS A 841 -1.84 -30.58 -32.85
N ALA A 842 -2.94 -31.21 -33.28
CA ALA A 842 -4.24 -31.00 -32.67
C ALA A 842 -4.27 -31.47 -31.20
N ALA A 843 -3.68 -32.63 -30.90
CA ALA A 843 -3.63 -33.18 -29.54
C ALA A 843 -2.77 -32.33 -28.60
N VAL A 844 -1.59 -31.90 -29.06
CA VAL A 844 -0.71 -31.00 -28.28
C VAL A 844 -1.33 -29.63 -28.05
N CYS A 845 -2.00 -29.05 -29.06
CA CYS A 845 -2.75 -27.80 -28.90
C CYS A 845 -3.90 -27.94 -27.90
N ALA A 846 -4.63 -29.07 -27.91
CA ALA A 846 -5.69 -29.33 -26.93
C ALA A 846 -5.14 -29.50 -25.51
N LEU A 847 -4.03 -30.22 -25.33
CA LEU A 847 -3.30 -30.30 -24.06
C LEU A 847 -2.78 -28.93 -23.61
N PHE A 848 -2.37 -28.06 -24.53
CA PHE A 848 -1.94 -26.71 -24.19
C PHE A 848 -3.08 -25.82 -23.67
N GLN A 849 -4.28 -25.95 -24.23
CA GLN A 849 -5.46 -25.22 -23.74
C GLN A 849 -5.96 -25.75 -22.39
N ARG A 850 -5.92 -27.08 -22.20
CA ARG A 850 -6.31 -27.73 -20.95
C ARG A 850 -5.22 -28.71 -20.52
N PRO A 851 -4.17 -28.23 -19.81
CA PRO A 851 -3.03 -29.07 -19.44
C PRO A 851 -3.39 -30.08 -18.36
N LEU A 852 -2.60 -31.14 -18.27
CA LEU A 852 -2.71 -32.12 -17.20
C LEU A 852 -2.08 -31.58 -15.91
N LEU A 853 -2.65 -31.96 -14.77
CA LEU A 853 -2.12 -31.68 -13.43
C LEU A 853 -1.68 -32.99 -12.78
N ALA A 854 -0.56 -32.95 -12.04
CA ALA A 854 -0.15 -34.01 -11.13
C ALA A 854 -0.52 -33.60 -9.71
N THR A 855 -1.61 -34.15 -9.19
CA THR A 855 -2.21 -33.71 -7.93
C THR A 855 -1.87 -34.71 -6.81
N ALA A 856 -1.27 -34.22 -5.72
CA ALA A 856 -1.12 -35.02 -4.50
C ALA A 856 -2.47 -35.18 -3.77
N PRO A 857 -2.64 -36.19 -2.90
CA PRO A 857 -3.81 -36.29 -2.04
C PRO A 857 -4.01 -35.04 -1.17
N ALA A 858 -5.28 -34.70 -0.91
CA ALA A 858 -5.63 -33.55 -0.08
C ALA A 858 -5.01 -33.59 1.32
N ASP A 859 -4.88 -34.79 1.91
CA ASP A 859 -4.26 -34.98 3.22
C ASP A 859 -2.77 -34.63 3.24
N VAL A 860 -2.06 -34.72 2.11
CA VAL A 860 -0.65 -34.30 2.01
C VAL A 860 -0.56 -32.78 2.10
N TYR A 861 -1.39 -32.07 1.33
CA TYR A 861 -1.46 -30.61 1.40
C TYR A 861 -1.88 -30.13 2.80
N CYS A 862 -2.98 -30.67 3.33
CA CYS A 862 -3.55 -30.21 4.59
C CYS A 862 -2.65 -30.52 5.80
N ARG A 863 -2.10 -31.74 5.90
CA ARG A 863 -1.23 -32.12 7.04
C ARG A 863 0.14 -31.44 7.00
N SER A 864 0.58 -30.97 5.84
CA SER A 864 1.86 -30.24 5.73
C SER A 864 1.85 -28.90 6.48
N ARG A 865 0.67 -28.30 6.68
CA ARG A 865 0.49 -26.91 7.14
C ARG A 865 1.17 -25.85 6.25
N ALA A 866 1.54 -26.22 5.03
CA ALA A 866 2.10 -25.27 4.07
C ALA A 866 1.09 -24.17 3.68
N PHE A 867 -0.21 -24.47 3.74
CA PHE A 867 -1.32 -23.50 3.62
C PHE A 867 -1.95 -23.16 4.98
N TYR A 868 -1.17 -23.14 6.06
CA TYR A 868 -1.66 -23.08 7.44
C TYR A 868 -2.58 -24.27 7.78
N ASP A 869 -3.30 -24.20 8.90
CA ASP A 869 -4.29 -25.20 9.27
C ASP A 869 -5.52 -25.09 8.35
N VAL A 870 -5.67 -26.05 7.45
CA VAL A 870 -6.86 -26.23 6.59
C VAL A 870 -7.30 -27.69 6.70
N ALA A 871 -8.60 -27.94 6.85
CA ALA A 871 -9.11 -29.32 6.87
C ALA A 871 -9.14 -29.90 5.44
N PRO A 872 -8.99 -31.20 5.21
CA PRO A 872 -9.28 -31.81 3.91
C PRO A 872 -10.80 -31.85 3.63
N ARG A 873 -11.19 -32.11 2.37
CA ARG A 873 -12.60 -32.35 2.02
C ARG A 873 -13.14 -33.54 2.83
N ASN A 874 -14.24 -33.32 3.54
CA ASN A 874 -14.89 -34.36 4.34
C ASN A 874 -16.43 -34.23 4.26
N PRO A 875 -17.08 -34.93 3.31
CA PRO A 875 -18.53 -34.86 3.10
C PRO A 875 -19.37 -35.38 4.25
N GLU A 876 -18.84 -36.26 5.10
CA GLU A 876 -19.56 -36.79 6.26
C GLU A 876 -19.58 -35.78 7.41
N ARG A 877 -18.45 -35.09 7.62
CA ARG A 877 -18.28 -34.16 8.75
C ARG A 877 -18.73 -32.74 8.43
N PHE A 878 -18.58 -32.30 7.18
CA PHE A 878 -18.87 -30.94 6.72
C PHE A 878 -19.91 -30.90 5.60
N THR A 879 -20.91 -31.77 5.67
CA THR A 879 -21.93 -32.05 4.65
C THR A 879 -22.44 -30.80 3.93
N VAL A 880 -22.85 -29.78 4.67
CA VAL A 880 -23.46 -28.57 4.09
C VAL A 880 -22.44 -27.66 3.39
N TYR A 881 -21.19 -27.60 3.88
CA TYR A 881 -20.13 -26.85 3.21
C TYR A 881 -19.73 -27.54 1.90
N GLU A 882 -19.52 -28.86 1.95
CA GLU A 882 -19.04 -29.63 0.79
C GLU A 882 -20.07 -29.63 -0.36
N ALA A 883 -21.37 -29.68 -0.03
CA ALA A 883 -22.44 -29.52 -1.00
C ALA A 883 -22.56 -28.08 -1.53
N ALA A 884 -22.30 -27.08 -0.67
CA ALA A 884 -22.35 -25.69 -1.07
C ALA A 884 -21.23 -25.31 -2.03
N ILE A 885 -19.98 -25.69 -1.75
CA ILE A 885 -18.85 -25.36 -2.64
C ILE A 885 -19.00 -26.00 -4.01
N GLU A 886 -19.45 -27.25 -4.10
CA GLU A 886 -19.65 -27.91 -5.39
C GLU A 886 -20.70 -27.19 -6.25
N ARG A 887 -21.83 -26.80 -5.65
CA ARG A 887 -22.86 -26.01 -6.32
C ARG A 887 -22.33 -24.63 -6.73
N ASN A 888 -21.56 -23.99 -5.85
CA ASN A 888 -21.12 -22.61 -6.04
C ASN A 888 -19.96 -22.49 -7.05
N LEU A 889 -19.09 -23.49 -7.21
CA LEU A 889 -18.13 -23.54 -8.31
C LEU A 889 -18.83 -23.57 -9.67
N LYS A 890 -19.87 -24.41 -9.82
CA LYS A 890 -20.70 -24.44 -11.03
C LYS A 890 -21.41 -23.11 -11.26
N ALA A 891 -21.96 -22.51 -10.20
CA ALA A 891 -22.60 -21.20 -10.27
C ALA A 891 -21.61 -20.08 -10.66
N TYR A 892 -20.34 -20.19 -10.25
CA TYR A 892 -19.29 -19.24 -10.58
C TYR A 892 -19.06 -19.18 -12.09
N GLU A 893 -18.83 -20.34 -12.70
CA GLU A 893 -18.62 -20.44 -14.16
C GLU A 893 -19.85 -19.99 -14.95
N GLN A 894 -21.04 -20.39 -14.51
CA GLN A 894 -22.29 -19.98 -15.14
C GLN A 894 -22.51 -18.47 -15.03
N THR A 895 -22.14 -17.85 -13.91
CA THR A 895 -22.29 -16.40 -13.72
C THR A 895 -21.29 -15.64 -14.58
N ARG A 896 -20.02 -16.06 -14.62
CA ARG A 896 -19.01 -15.51 -15.55
C ARG A 896 -19.51 -15.55 -16.99
N GLN A 897 -20.05 -16.69 -17.42
CA GLN A 897 -20.60 -16.85 -18.77
C GLN A 897 -21.79 -15.92 -19.04
N ARG A 898 -22.72 -15.77 -18.09
CA ARG A 898 -23.87 -14.87 -18.23
C ARG A 898 -23.49 -13.38 -18.24
N GLN A 899 -22.54 -12.99 -17.39
CA GLN A 899 -22.05 -11.62 -17.31
C GLN A 899 -21.07 -11.28 -18.45
N ARG A 900 -20.54 -12.30 -19.13
CA ARG A 900 -19.51 -12.18 -20.16
C ARG A 900 -18.26 -11.51 -19.61
N ASP A 901 -17.86 -11.88 -18.40
CA ASP A 901 -16.64 -11.41 -17.72
C ASP A 901 -15.40 -12.02 -18.41
N TYR A 902 -15.23 -11.63 -19.67
CA TYR A 902 -14.24 -12.03 -20.65
C TYR A 902 -13.68 -10.75 -21.28
N GLY A 903 -12.51 -10.87 -21.90
CA GLY A 903 -11.77 -9.78 -22.50
C GLY A 903 -10.36 -9.71 -21.94
N MET A 904 -9.42 -9.17 -22.73
CA MET A 904 -7.99 -9.18 -22.40
C MET A 904 -7.67 -8.60 -21.01
N LEU A 905 -8.34 -7.52 -20.61
CA LEU A 905 -8.15 -6.89 -19.30
C LEU A 905 -9.16 -7.34 -18.24
N ASN A 906 -10.10 -8.23 -18.57
CA ASN A 906 -11.27 -8.56 -17.72
C ASN A 906 -11.24 -10.02 -17.25
N TYR A 907 -10.87 -10.95 -18.14
CA TYR A 907 -10.92 -12.39 -17.88
C TYR A 907 -10.03 -12.77 -16.69
N GLY A 908 -10.64 -13.43 -15.70
CA GLY A 908 -10.01 -13.85 -14.44
C GLY A 908 -10.62 -13.17 -13.22
N ASP A 909 -11.15 -11.95 -13.37
CA ASP A 909 -11.87 -11.23 -12.32
C ASP A 909 -13.39 -11.40 -12.44
N TRP A 910 -14.13 -10.75 -11.54
CA TRP A 910 -15.58 -10.76 -11.48
C TRP A 910 -16.14 -9.35 -11.38
N TYR A 911 -17.30 -9.12 -11.99
CA TYR A 911 -17.92 -7.80 -12.06
C TYR A 911 -19.17 -7.66 -11.19
N GLY A 912 -19.51 -6.41 -10.85
CA GLY A 912 -20.82 -6.03 -10.33
C GLY A 912 -20.82 -5.63 -8.85
N GLU A 913 -19.66 -5.50 -8.21
CA GLU A 913 -19.57 -4.83 -6.91
C GLU A 913 -20.14 -3.42 -7.05
N ARG A 914 -21.08 -3.04 -6.17
CA ARG A 914 -21.84 -1.77 -6.22
C ARG A 914 -22.58 -1.49 -7.54
N GLY A 915 -22.76 -2.52 -8.36
CA GLY A 915 -23.46 -2.46 -9.64
C GLY A 915 -22.66 -1.87 -10.82
N THR A 916 -21.40 -1.47 -10.63
CA THR A 916 -20.65 -0.73 -11.66
C THR A 916 -19.12 -0.97 -11.67
N ASN A 917 -18.55 -1.59 -10.63
CA ASN A 917 -17.11 -1.81 -10.53
C ASN A 917 -16.71 -3.25 -10.84
N TRP A 918 -15.47 -3.40 -11.30
CA TRP A 918 -14.74 -4.67 -11.22
C TRP A 918 -14.33 -4.95 -9.78
N GLY A 919 -14.36 -6.23 -9.41
CA GLY A 919 -14.10 -6.68 -8.05
C GLY A 919 -12.64 -6.57 -7.64
N ASN A 920 -11.71 -6.58 -8.58
CA ASN A 920 -10.27 -6.68 -8.35
C ASN A 920 -9.97 -7.77 -7.31
N VAL A 921 -10.63 -8.92 -7.53
CA VAL A 921 -10.57 -10.13 -6.71
C VAL A 921 -10.76 -9.88 -5.21
N GLU A 922 -11.59 -8.90 -4.82
CA GLU A 922 -11.80 -8.52 -3.42
C GLU A 922 -12.02 -9.74 -2.51
N TYR A 923 -11.24 -9.80 -1.42
CA TYR A 923 -11.07 -10.99 -0.56
C TYR A 923 -10.36 -12.18 -1.26
N ASP A 924 -9.28 -11.92 -2.00
CA ASP A 924 -8.35 -12.93 -2.55
C ASP A 924 -9.05 -14.14 -3.19
N THR A 925 -9.79 -13.89 -4.28
CA THR A 925 -10.58 -14.92 -4.98
C THR A 925 -9.74 -16.12 -5.40
N GLN A 926 -8.52 -15.87 -5.87
CA GLN A 926 -7.61 -16.94 -6.26
C GLN A 926 -7.19 -17.79 -5.04
N HIS A 927 -6.92 -17.20 -3.87
CA HIS A 927 -6.63 -17.99 -2.67
C HIS A 927 -7.80 -18.89 -2.28
N ALA A 928 -9.04 -18.38 -2.34
CA ALA A 928 -10.24 -19.19 -2.06
C ALA A 928 -10.35 -20.42 -2.97
N LEU A 929 -10.07 -20.24 -4.26
CA LEU A 929 -10.10 -21.32 -5.26
C LEU A 929 -8.92 -22.30 -5.11
N LEU A 930 -7.72 -21.82 -4.78
CA LEU A 930 -6.56 -22.67 -4.50
C LEU A 930 -6.78 -23.51 -3.23
N LEU A 931 -7.39 -22.93 -2.19
CA LEU A 931 -7.74 -23.68 -0.98
C LEU A 931 -8.73 -24.82 -1.28
N GLU A 932 -9.69 -24.59 -2.17
CA GLU A 932 -10.58 -25.66 -2.62
C GLU A 932 -9.81 -26.75 -3.40
N TYR A 933 -8.91 -26.37 -4.31
CA TYR A 933 -8.07 -27.34 -5.03
C TYR A 933 -7.24 -28.21 -4.08
N VAL A 934 -6.55 -27.63 -3.09
CA VAL A 934 -5.69 -28.41 -2.18
C VAL A 934 -6.48 -29.26 -1.20
N ARG A 935 -7.74 -28.91 -0.92
CA ARG A 935 -8.63 -29.69 -0.06
C ARG A 935 -9.35 -30.84 -0.75
N SER A 936 -9.64 -30.72 -2.04
CA SER A 936 -10.47 -31.69 -2.77
C SER A 936 -9.78 -32.34 -3.96
N GLY A 937 -8.67 -31.78 -4.43
CA GLY A 937 -8.02 -32.17 -5.69
C GLY A 937 -8.82 -31.79 -6.93
N ASN A 938 -9.83 -30.92 -6.82
CA ASN A 938 -10.70 -30.53 -7.93
C ASN A 938 -9.96 -29.63 -8.94
N PRO A 939 -9.67 -30.12 -10.17
CA PRO A 939 -8.91 -29.35 -11.16
C PRO A 939 -9.62 -28.08 -11.62
N ASP A 940 -10.96 -28.02 -11.62
CA ASP A 940 -11.70 -26.83 -12.06
C ASP A 940 -11.42 -25.63 -11.15
N ALA A 941 -11.34 -25.87 -9.83
CA ALA A 941 -10.95 -24.85 -8.87
C ALA A 941 -9.54 -24.32 -9.15
N PHE A 942 -8.58 -25.20 -9.50
CA PHE A 942 -7.24 -24.78 -9.88
C PHE A 942 -7.22 -23.92 -11.15
N PHE A 943 -7.95 -24.30 -12.20
CA PHE A 943 -7.95 -23.53 -13.45
C PHE A 943 -8.65 -22.17 -13.30
N LEU A 944 -9.71 -22.10 -12.49
CA LEU A 944 -10.31 -20.83 -12.10
C LEU A 944 -9.29 -19.96 -11.34
N ALA A 945 -8.60 -20.54 -10.35
CA ALA A 945 -7.59 -19.82 -9.58
C ALA A 945 -6.44 -19.31 -10.46
N HIS A 946 -5.97 -20.12 -11.41
CA HIS A 946 -4.90 -19.75 -12.34
C HIS A 946 -5.30 -18.55 -13.19
N ALA A 947 -6.50 -18.55 -13.79
CA ALA A 947 -6.99 -17.40 -14.56
C ALA A 947 -7.13 -16.14 -13.69
N THR A 948 -7.67 -16.28 -12.47
CA THR A 948 -7.81 -15.18 -11.51
C THR A 948 -6.47 -14.61 -11.05
N GLU A 949 -5.49 -15.47 -10.77
CA GLU A 949 -4.14 -15.06 -10.41
C GLU A 949 -3.44 -14.32 -11.55
N LEU A 950 -3.50 -14.83 -12.78
CA LEU A 950 -2.91 -14.14 -13.94
C LEU A 950 -3.51 -12.74 -14.14
N HIS A 951 -4.83 -12.59 -13.91
CA HIS A 951 -5.49 -11.30 -13.95
C HIS A 951 -5.00 -10.37 -12.83
N ASN A 952 -5.14 -10.78 -11.57
CA ASN A 952 -4.84 -9.92 -10.44
C ASN A 952 -3.36 -9.52 -10.39
N ARG A 953 -2.50 -10.49 -10.70
CA ARG A 953 -1.08 -10.26 -10.87
C ARG A 953 -0.84 -9.26 -11.98
N ASP A 954 -1.35 -9.45 -13.18
CA ASP A 954 -0.92 -8.64 -14.32
C ASP A 954 -1.62 -7.27 -14.43
N VAL A 955 -2.95 -7.23 -14.20
CA VAL A 955 -3.82 -6.08 -14.48
C VAL A 955 -4.00 -5.19 -13.25
N ASP A 956 -4.38 -5.76 -12.11
CA ASP A 956 -4.75 -4.99 -10.91
C ASP A 956 -3.53 -4.44 -10.15
N THR A 957 -2.36 -5.04 -10.35
CA THR A 957 -1.11 -4.73 -9.64
C THR A 957 -0.16 -3.89 -10.49
N VAL A 958 0.48 -2.89 -9.88
CA VAL A 958 1.46 -2.02 -10.54
C VAL A 958 2.82 -2.71 -10.66
N HIS A 959 3.31 -2.89 -11.89
CA HIS A 959 4.62 -3.48 -12.24
C HIS A 959 5.68 -2.48 -12.67
N ALA A 960 5.27 -1.25 -12.96
CA ALA A 960 6.17 -0.19 -13.41
C ALA A 960 5.63 1.18 -13.01
N ALA A 961 6.50 2.02 -12.46
CA ALA A 961 6.15 3.38 -12.06
C ALA A 961 7.37 4.30 -12.17
N ALA A 962 7.13 5.61 -12.25
CA ALA A 962 8.21 6.59 -12.22
C ALA A 962 8.94 6.59 -10.87
N ASP A 963 8.19 6.45 -9.78
CA ASP A 963 8.70 6.18 -8.45
C ASP A 963 8.66 4.65 -8.21
N PRO A 964 9.80 3.95 -8.11
CA PRO A 964 9.84 2.52 -7.87
C PRO A 964 9.11 2.07 -6.59
N ARG A 965 8.93 2.98 -5.62
CA ARG A 965 8.17 2.70 -4.38
C ARG A 965 6.67 2.49 -4.62
N GLN A 966 6.18 2.75 -5.83
CA GLN A 966 4.79 2.50 -6.23
C GLN A 966 4.58 1.10 -6.83
N ILE A 967 5.65 0.38 -7.15
CA ILE A 967 5.58 -1.01 -7.65
C ILE A 967 5.00 -1.89 -6.53
N GLY A 968 4.07 -2.77 -6.87
CA GLY A 968 3.31 -3.58 -5.92
C GLY A 968 2.02 -2.93 -5.43
N GLY A 969 1.71 -1.69 -5.81
CA GLY A 969 0.42 -1.08 -5.53
C GLY A 969 -0.71 -1.87 -6.19
N VAL A 970 -1.67 -2.36 -5.38
CA VAL A 970 -2.87 -3.09 -5.86
C VAL A 970 -4.05 -2.13 -5.88
N ASN A 971 -4.65 -1.95 -7.05
CA ASN A 971 -5.81 -1.09 -7.21
C ASN A 971 -7.02 -1.68 -6.48
N ILE A 972 -7.73 -0.85 -5.71
CA ILE A 972 -9.03 -1.21 -5.13
C ILE A 972 -10.05 -1.48 -6.24
N HIS A 973 -11.13 -2.21 -5.92
CA HIS A 973 -12.30 -2.36 -6.81
C HIS A 973 -12.74 -0.99 -7.37
N VAL A 974 -12.77 -0.89 -8.70
CA VAL A 974 -12.90 0.39 -9.42
C VAL A 974 -13.41 0.12 -10.84
N ILE A 975 -13.96 1.15 -11.49
CA ILE A 975 -14.31 1.07 -12.92
C ILE A 975 -13.03 0.85 -13.74
N GLY A 976 -13.04 -0.17 -14.60
CA GLY A 976 -11.93 -0.49 -15.50
C GLY A 976 -10.66 -1.01 -14.82
N HIS A 977 -10.77 -1.71 -13.68
CA HIS A 977 -9.70 -2.34 -12.88
C HIS A 977 -8.67 -1.41 -12.24
N VAL A 978 -8.30 -0.34 -12.91
CA VAL A 978 -7.26 0.59 -12.46
C VAL A 978 -7.75 2.04 -12.36
N GLY A 979 -9.01 2.31 -12.73
CA GLY A 979 -9.61 3.63 -12.73
C GLY A 979 -9.02 4.58 -13.79
N ASP A 980 -9.52 5.82 -13.77
CA ASP A 980 -9.11 6.96 -14.59
C ASP A 980 -9.37 6.84 -16.09
N TYR A 981 -10.12 5.84 -16.51
CA TYR A 981 -10.66 5.77 -17.87
C TYR A 981 -11.75 6.82 -18.11
N TYR A 982 -12.41 7.23 -17.03
CA TYR A 982 -13.52 8.18 -16.97
C TYR A 982 -13.34 9.12 -15.78
N ASP A 983 -13.93 10.31 -15.86
CA ASP A 983 -13.83 11.35 -14.82
C ASP A 983 -14.95 11.28 -13.79
N GLN A 984 -15.97 10.45 -14.02
CA GLN A 984 -17.15 10.32 -13.16
C GLN A 984 -17.60 8.86 -13.07
N ALA A 985 -18.24 8.52 -11.95
CA ALA A 985 -18.87 7.23 -11.75
C ALA A 985 -20.14 7.09 -12.62
N VAL A 986 -20.63 5.86 -12.78
CA VAL A 986 -21.91 5.65 -13.47
C VAL A 986 -23.06 6.26 -12.66
N PRO A 987 -23.88 7.13 -13.26
CA PRO A 987 -24.99 7.79 -12.56
C PRO A 987 -25.91 6.79 -11.85
N GLY A 988 -26.23 7.06 -10.59
CA GLY A 988 -27.13 6.22 -9.78
C GLY A 988 -26.46 5.01 -9.09
N PHE A 989 -25.16 4.79 -9.30
CA PHE A 989 -24.40 3.71 -8.66
C PHE A 989 -23.27 4.24 -7.75
N LEU A 990 -22.75 3.39 -6.86
CA LEU A 990 -21.73 3.75 -5.86
C LEU A 990 -20.29 3.48 -6.33
N GLY A 991 -20.06 3.49 -7.64
CA GLY A 991 -18.78 3.18 -8.27
C GLY A 991 -17.70 4.22 -8.04
N PHE A 992 -16.45 3.82 -8.30
CA PHE A 992 -15.31 4.74 -8.26
C PHE A 992 -14.74 4.91 -9.66
N ALA A 993 -14.61 6.16 -10.09
CA ALA A 993 -13.99 6.49 -11.37
C ALA A 993 -12.45 6.48 -11.29
N HIS A 994 -11.90 6.83 -10.13
CA HIS A 994 -10.46 7.00 -9.91
C HIS A 994 -9.88 5.85 -9.10
N GLY A 995 -8.70 5.38 -9.50
CA GLY A 995 -7.97 4.32 -8.82
C GLY A 995 -7.34 4.79 -7.50
N GLY A 996 -7.13 3.86 -6.59
CA GLY A 996 -6.48 4.12 -5.30
C GLY A 996 -5.96 2.83 -4.68
N PHE A 997 -5.18 2.97 -3.61
CA PHE A 997 -4.52 1.85 -2.95
C PHE A 997 -4.90 1.79 -1.47
N SER A 998 -5.30 0.62 -0.99
CA SER A 998 -5.55 0.38 0.43
C SER A 998 -5.18 -1.05 0.78
N VAL A 999 -4.42 -1.25 1.86
CA VAL A 999 -4.08 -2.59 2.36
C VAL A 999 -5.32 -3.42 2.68
N SER A 1000 -6.44 -2.76 3.03
CA SER A 1000 -7.73 -3.42 3.28
C SER A 1000 -8.44 -3.91 2.00
N HIS A 1001 -7.79 -3.72 0.85
CA HIS A 1001 -8.23 -4.05 -0.50
C HIS A 1001 -7.07 -4.62 -1.35
N ALA A 1002 -6.08 -5.26 -0.72
CA ALA A 1002 -4.91 -5.80 -1.40
C ALA A 1002 -4.52 -7.18 -0.82
N TRP A 1003 -4.11 -8.09 -1.70
CA TRP A 1003 -4.04 -9.53 -1.41
C TRP A 1003 -2.67 -10.09 -1.80
N ALA A 1004 -2.20 -11.11 -1.08
CA ALA A 1004 -0.88 -11.70 -1.32
C ALA A 1004 -0.85 -13.23 -1.25
N GLU A 1005 -1.83 -13.87 -0.61
CA GLU A 1005 -1.83 -15.31 -0.36
C GLU A 1005 -2.00 -16.09 -1.66
N GLY A 1006 -2.88 -15.59 -2.52
CA GLY A 1006 -3.09 -16.06 -3.88
C GLY A 1006 -1.82 -16.20 -4.70
N HIS A 1007 -1.02 -15.13 -4.73
CA HIS A 1007 0.25 -15.07 -5.46
C HIS A 1007 1.22 -16.18 -5.00
N PHE A 1008 1.42 -16.31 -3.69
CA PHE A 1008 2.33 -17.33 -3.14
C PHE A 1008 1.78 -18.75 -3.33
N GLY A 1009 0.49 -18.96 -3.11
CA GLY A 1009 -0.16 -20.25 -3.32
C GLY A 1009 -0.02 -20.73 -4.77
N HIS A 1010 -0.22 -19.83 -5.73
CA HIS A 1010 -0.01 -20.14 -7.14
C HIS A 1010 1.45 -20.49 -7.43
N TYR A 1011 2.40 -19.67 -6.96
CA TYR A 1011 3.83 -19.96 -7.13
C TYR A 1011 4.21 -21.34 -6.60
N PHE A 1012 3.77 -21.70 -5.39
CA PHE A 1012 4.16 -22.99 -4.81
C PHE A 1012 3.58 -24.18 -5.57
N LEU A 1013 2.38 -24.05 -6.13
CA LEU A 1013 1.73 -25.12 -6.89
C LEU A 1013 2.22 -25.23 -8.34
N THR A 1014 2.65 -24.13 -8.97
CA THR A 1014 2.97 -24.09 -10.40
C THR A 1014 4.44 -23.82 -10.73
N GLY A 1015 5.18 -23.22 -9.79
CA GLY A 1015 6.53 -22.72 -10.01
C GLY A 1015 6.58 -21.37 -10.74
N ASP A 1016 5.45 -20.68 -10.93
CA ASP A 1016 5.42 -19.38 -11.62
C ASP A 1016 6.13 -18.29 -10.81
N ARG A 1017 7.38 -18.02 -11.19
CA ARG A 1017 8.25 -17.05 -10.53
C ARG A 1017 7.66 -15.63 -10.52
N ARG A 1018 6.87 -15.25 -11.55
CA ARG A 1018 6.28 -13.90 -11.60
C ARG A 1018 5.26 -13.72 -10.48
N SER A 1019 4.47 -14.74 -10.16
CA SER A 1019 3.54 -14.67 -9.01
C SER A 1019 4.28 -14.47 -7.69
N TYR A 1020 5.40 -15.18 -7.45
CA TYR A 1020 6.22 -14.97 -6.25
C TYR A 1020 6.76 -13.54 -6.16
N GLU A 1021 7.32 -13.03 -7.27
CA GLU A 1021 7.86 -11.67 -7.36
C GLU A 1021 6.78 -10.61 -7.11
N THR A 1022 5.57 -10.81 -7.65
CA THR A 1022 4.43 -9.91 -7.41
C THR A 1022 3.96 -9.95 -5.96
N GLY A 1023 3.82 -11.13 -5.35
CA GLY A 1023 3.46 -11.25 -3.92
C GLY A 1023 4.43 -10.51 -2.99
N CYS A 1024 5.73 -10.61 -3.27
CA CYS A 1024 6.76 -9.86 -2.53
C CYS A 1024 6.63 -8.34 -2.76
N ALA A 1025 6.43 -7.91 -4.01
CA ALA A 1025 6.27 -6.50 -4.34
C ALA A 1025 5.05 -5.86 -3.65
N VAL A 1026 3.92 -6.57 -3.60
CA VAL A 1026 2.70 -6.12 -2.91
C VAL A 1026 2.98 -5.92 -1.42
N ALA A 1027 3.62 -6.90 -0.76
CA ALA A 1027 3.96 -6.79 0.65
C ALA A 1027 4.96 -5.66 0.92
N ASP A 1028 5.99 -5.52 0.08
CA ASP A 1028 6.98 -4.44 0.19
C ASP A 1028 6.35 -3.05 0.01
N PHE A 1029 5.41 -2.89 -0.93
CA PHE A 1029 4.68 -1.64 -1.15
C PHE A 1029 3.95 -1.17 0.11
N PHE A 1030 3.12 -2.03 0.71
CA PHE A 1030 2.35 -1.64 1.89
C PHE A 1030 3.22 -1.48 3.14
N ALA A 1031 4.26 -2.30 3.31
CA ALA A 1031 5.23 -2.10 4.37
C ALA A 1031 5.92 -0.73 4.25
N GLY A 1032 6.44 -0.39 3.07
CA GLY A 1032 7.12 0.90 2.84
C GLY A 1032 6.18 2.11 2.98
N ARG A 1033 4.96 2.01 2.45
CA ARG A 1033 3.99 3.11 2.43
C ARG A 1033 3.36 3.39 3.79
N ASP A 1034 2.97 2.34 4.52
CA ASP A 1034 2.18 2.48 5.74
C ASP A 1034 3.04 2.39 7.01
N LEU A 1035 4.25 1.80 6.95
CA LEU A 1035 5.21 1.74 8.06
C LEU A 1035 6.39 2.72 7.90
N GLY A 1036 6.31 3.65 6.93
CA GLY A 1036 7.21 4.81 6.82
C GLY A 1036 6.93 5.94 7.82
N ARG A 1037 5.86 5.81 8.61
CA ARG A 1037 5.40 6.77 9.63
C ARG A 1037 4.98 6.01 10.89
N PRO A 1038 4.82 6.67 12.07
CA PRO A 1038 4.31 6.01 13.26
C PRO A 1038 2.97 5.33 12.97
N TYR A 1039 2.90 4.01 13.17
CA TYR A 1039 1.73 3.23 12.78
C TYR A 1039 0.53 3.47 13.72
N ASP A 1040 -0.62 3.80 13.14
CA ASP A 1040 -1.92 3.76 13.83
C ASP A 1040 -3.03 3.32 12.87
N PHE A 1041 -4.19 2.97 13.43
CA PHE A 1041 -5.38 2.55 12.68
C PHE A 1041 -6.68 3.07 13.33
N PHE A 1042 -7.67 3.34 12.48
CA PHE A 1042 -9.01 3.80 12.88
C PHE A 1042 -10.12 2.81 12.47
N ASP A 1043 -9.73 1.72 11.82
CA ASP A 1043 -10.61 0.63 11.41
C ASP A 1043 -9.83 -0.68 11.60
N CYS A 1044 -10.46 -1.67 12.25
CA CYS A 1044 -9.86 -2.98 12.52
C CYS A 1044 -9.53 -3.77 11.24
N ARG A 1045 -10.13 -3.45 10.09
CA ARG A 1045 -9.74 -4.12 8.82
C ARG A 1045 -8.30 -3.81 8.42
N VAL A 1046 -7.84 -2.58 8.68
CA VAL A 1046 -6.50 -2.13 8.26
C VAL A 1046 -5.40 -2.99 8.90
N PRO A 1047 -5.30 -3.12 10.23
CA PRO A 1047 -4.32 -4.01 10.83
C PRO A 1047 -4.61 -5.49 10.52
N GLY A 1048 -5.88 -5.90 10.43
CA GLY A 1048 -6.21 -7.29 10.10
C GLY A 1048 -5.64 -7.73 8.75
N TRP A 1049 -5.83 -6.94 7.69
CA TRP A 1049 -5.27 -7.24 6.38
C TRP A 1049 -3.75 -7.07 6.29
N HIS A 1050 -3.17 -6.10 7.00
CA HIS A 1050 -1.71 -6.03 7.15
C HIS A 1050 -1.15 -7.33 7.71
N LEU A 1051 -1.72 -7.85 8.80
CA LEU A 1051 -1.23 -9.06 9.44
C LEU A 1051 -1.38 -10.29 8.54
N ILE A 1052 -2.50 -10.44 7.83
CA ILE A 1052 -2.69 -11.52 6.85
C ILE A 1052 -1.60 -11.45 5.76
N MET A 1053 -1.37 -10.27 5.19
CA MET A 1053 -0.39 -10.05 4.12
C MET A 1053 1.04 -10.34 4.60
N MET A 1054 1.47 -9.71 5.69
CA MET A 1054 2.85 -9.80 6.19
C MET A 1054 3.17 -11.19 6.75
N ALA A 1055 2.25 -11.82 7.48
CA ALA A 1055 2.45 -13.19 7.95
C ALA A 1055 2.55 -14.18 6.78
N SER A 1056 1.76 -13.99 5.72
CA SER A 1056 1.81 -14.84 4.53
C SER A 1056 3.07 -14.63 3.70
N ALA A 1057 3.54 -13.39 3.56
CA ALA A 1057 4.84 -13.10 2.94
C ALA A 1057 6.00 -13.72 3.75
N TYR A 1058 5.98 -13.61 5.08
CA TYR A 1058 6.96 -14.27 5.94
C TYR A 1058 6.91 -15.80 5.80
N HIS A 1059 5.71 -16.39 5.86
CA HIS A 1059 5.53 -17.84 5.73
C HIS A 1059 5.98 -18.35 4.36
N ALA A 1060 5.82 -17.57 3.29
CA ALA A 1060 6.26 -17.94 1.95
C ALA A 1060 7.78 -17.79 1.77
N THR A 1061 8.37 -16.71 2.27
CA THR A 1061 9.75 -16.29 1.91
C THR A 1061 10.79 -16.65 2.96
N GLY A 1062 10.39 -16.75 4.24
CA GLY A 1062 11.29 -16.78 5.38
C GLY A 1062 12.03 -15.45 5.64
N ASP A 1063 11.69 -14.36 4.92
CA ASP A 1063 12.35 -13.06 5.08
C ASP A 1063 11.90 -12.39 6.39
N PRO A 1064 12.82 -12.15 7.35
CA PRO A 1064 12.47 -11.56 8.64
C PRO A 1064 11.91 -10.14 8.56
N TYR A 1065 12.06 -9.44 7.43
CA TYR A 1065 11.46 -8.13 7.19
C TYR A 1065 9.93 -8.15 7.34
N TYR A 1066 9.27 -9.14 6.76
CA TYR A 1066 7.81 -9.24 6.85
C TYR A 1066 7.34 -9.58 8.28
N LEU A 1067 8.09 -10.40 9.01
CA LEU A 1067 7.80 -10.67 10.42
C LEU A 1067 7.92 -9.39 11.26
N ASN A 1068 8.97 -8.60 11.05
CA ASN A 1068 9.18 -7.33 11.72
C ASN A 1068 8.13 -6.28 11.35
N ALA A 1069 7.70 -6.23 10.09
CA ALA A 1069 6.55 -5.43 9.67
C ALA A 1069 5.27 -5.83 10.41
N ALA A 1070 5.01 -7.13 10.55
CA ALA A 1070 3.87 -7.61 11.33
C ALA A 1070 3.99 -7.26 12.83
N ARG A 1071 5.19 -7.34 13.43
CA ARG A 1071 5.43 -6.94 14.83
C ARG A 1071 5.03 -5.49 15.10
N VAL A 1072 5.42 -4.55 14.23
CA VAL A 1072 5.01 -3.13 14.34
C VAL A 1072 3.49 -2.98 14.40
N VAL A 1073 2.78 -3.72 13.55
CA VAL A 1073 1.30 -3.71 13.52
C VAL A 1073 0.72 -4.33 14.79
N VAL A 1074 1.23 -5.49 15.22
CA VAL A 1074 0.74 -6.20 16.42
C VAL A 1074 0.92 -5.36 17.68
N GLU A 1075 2.08 -4.74 17.87
CA GLU A 1075 2.31 -3.93 19.08
C GLU A 1075 1.27 -2.80 19.19
N ARG A 1076 0.94 -2.14 18.07
CA ARG A 1076 -0.13 -1.13 18.06
C ARG A 1076 -1.52 -1.71 18.31
N VAL A 1077 -1.81 -2.90 17.77
CA VAL A 1077 -3.09 -3.60 18.01
C VAL A 1077 -3.25 -3.96 19.49
N LEU A 1078 -2.20 -4.48 20.12
CA LEU A 1078 -2.19 -4.85 21.54
C LEU A 1078 -2.24 -3.64 22.47
N GLU A 1079 -1.61 -2.53 22.07
CA GLU A 1079 -1.69 -1.25 22.79
C GLU A 1079 -3.13 -0.70 22.78
N ALA A 1080 -3.80 -0.77 21.62
CA ALA A 1080 -5.11 -0.15 21.38
C ALA A 1080 -6.32 -0.98 21.87
N GLN A 1081 -6.12 -2.21 22.37
CA GLN A 1081 -7.22 -3.06 22.83
C GLN A 1081 -7.76 -2.61 24.20
N ASP A 1082 -9.08 -2.57 24.38
CA ASP A 1082 -9.74 -2.23 25.65
C ASP A 1082 -9.54 -3.36 26.69
N LYS A 1083 -8.38 -3.41 27.34
CA LYS A 1083 -8.04 -4.45 28.33
C LYS A 1083 -8.89 -4.39 29.60
N SER A 1084 -9.31 -3.17 29.97
CA SER A 1084 -10.17 -2.89 31.12
C SER A 1084 -11.56 -2.44 30.66
N PRO A 1085 -12.61 -2.62 31.50
CA PRO A 1085 -13.95 -2.10 31.23
C PRO A 1085 -13.95 -0.62 30.87
N ARG A 1086 -14.36 -0.29 29.65
CA ARG A 1086 -14.47 1.08 29.15
C ARG A 1086 -15.93 1.55 29.19
N PRO A 1087 -16.30 2.51 30.08
CA PRO A 1087 -17.68 2.95 30.21
C PRO A 1087 -18.28 3.48 28.89
N LEU A 1088 -19.53 3.10 28.67
CA LEU A 1088 -20.36 3.63 27.58
C LEU A 1088 -21.05 4.93 28.02
N PRO A 1089 -21.31 5.87 27.09
CA PRO A 1089 -22.20 6.99 27.37
C PRO A 1089 -23.60 6.52 27.78
N ASP A 1090 -24.28 7.27 28.65
CA ASP A 1090 -25.60 6.90 29.20
C ASP A 1090 -26.63 6.60 28.10
N TYR A 1091 -26.64 7.39 27.02
CA TYR A 1091 -27.54 7.20 25.87
C TYR A 1091 -27.31 5.88 25.13
N GLN A 1092 -26.12 5.28 25.25
CA GLN A 1092 -25.77 3.99 24.69
C GLN A 1092 -25.92 2.85 25.69
N ALA A 1093 -25.65 3.11 26.98
CA ALA A 1093 -25.63 2.11 28.04
C ALA A 1093 -27.04 1.60 28.40
N ALA A 1094 -28.08 2.38 28.13
CA ALA A 1094 -29.46 2.03 28.46
C ALA A 1094 -29.86 0.64 27.93
N GLY A 1095 -30.28 -0.25 28.84
CA GLY A 1095 -30.78 -1.59 28.50
C GLY A 1095 -29.72 -2.61 28.08
N ARG A 1096 -28.42 -2.34 28.28
CA ARG A 1096 -27.32 -3.26 27.97
C ARG A 1096 -26.19 -3.16 28.99
N LYS A 1097 -25.13 -3.97 28.80
CA LYS A 1097 -23.88 -3.89 29.56
C LYS A 1097 -23.33 -2.45 29.48
N PRO A 1098 -23.04 -1.76 30.61
CA PRO A 1098 -22.71 -0.33 30.61
C PRO A 1098 -21.26 -0.01 30.20
N PHE A 1099 -20.53 -0.99 29.66
CA PHE A 1099 -19.13 -0.84 29.25
C PHE A 1099 -18.77 -1.81 28.11
N GLN A 1100 -17.73 -1.46 27.35
CA GLN A 1100 -17.08 -2.32 26.36
C GLN A 1100 -15.75 -2.86 26.92
N GLN A 1101 -15.38 -4.08 26.55
CA GLN A 1101 -14.11 -4.70 26.97
C GLN A 1101 -13.68 -5.74 25.92
N GLY A 1102 -12.36 -5.88 25.73
CA GLY A 1102 -11.73 -6.87 24.84
C GLY A 1102 -11.71 -6.50 23.36
N GLY A 1103 -12.39 -5.43 22.95
CA GLY A 1103 -12.38 -4.92 21.57
C GLY A 1103 -11.45 -3.74 21.37
N TRP A 1104 -11.68 -3.00 20.29
CA TRP A 1104 -10.92 -1.80 19.91
C TRP A 1104 -11.88 -0.61 19.74
N SER A 1105 -12.48 -0.18 20.85
CA SER A 1105 -13.61 0.75 20.83
C SER A 1105 -13.24 2.13 20.28
N ARG A 1106 -14.08 2.63 19.38
CA ARG A 1106 -13.91 3.92 18.70
C ARG A 1106 -15.24 4.59 18.39
N MET A 1107 -15.21 5.84 17.98
CA MET A 1107 -16.39 6.50 17.40
C MET A 1107 -16.73 5.87 16.04
N MET A 1108 -17.97 5.42 15.88
CA MET A 1108 -18.42 4.81 14.62
C MET A 1108 -18.73 5.89 13.57
N VAL A 1109 -18.41 5.61 12.30
CA VAL A 1109 -18.64 6.51 11.14
C VAL A 1109 -20.12 6.60 10.75
N PRO A 1110 -20.55 7.67 10.04
CA PRO A 1110 -21.81 7.64 9.32
C PRO A 1110 -21.82 6.45 8.35
N GLY A 1111 -22.92 5.72 8.29
CA GLY A 1111 -23.04 4.43 7.57
C GLY A 1111 -22.79 3.18 8.43
N HIS A 1112 -22.10 3.30 9.57
CA HIS A 1112 -22.04 2.24 10.59
C HIS A 1112 -22.96 2.56 11.79
N CYS A 1113 -23.19 3.84 12.04
CA CYS A 1113 -24.14 4.34 13.00
C CYS A 1113 -24.69 5.68 12.50
N GLU A 1114 -26.02 5.77 12.38
CA GLU A 1114 -26.74 6.99 11.98
C GLU A 1114 -27.38 7.71 13.19
N CYS A 1115 -27.04 7.31 14.42
CA CYS A 1115 -27.53 7.97 15.62
C CYS A 1115 -26.74 9.25 15.91
N GLU A 1116 -27.40 10.25 16.48
CA GLU A 1116 -26.76 11.44 17.02
C GLU A 1116 -27.13 11.59 18.51
N PRO A 1117 -26.14 11.61 19.43
CA PRO A 1117 -24.71 11.34 19.19
C PRO A 1117 -24.44 9.91 18.69
N ARG A 1118 -23.36 9.71 17.94
CA ARG A 1118 -22.99 8.40 17.39
C ARG A 1118 -22.49 7.48 18.50
N HIS A 1119 -22.92 6.22 18.45
CA HIS A 1119 -22.48 5.19 19.38
C HIS A 1119 -21.00 4.83 19.19
N ARG A 1120 -20.37 4.36 20.28
CA ARG A 1120 -19.02 3.80 20.33
C ARG A 1120 -19.02 2.30 20.05
N GLY A 1121 -18.04 1.82 19.29
CA GLY A 1121 -17.83 0.40 19.00
C GLY A 1121 -17.28 0.18 17.60
N ASN A 1122 -17.62 -0.93 16.97
CA ASN A 1122 -17.13 -1.29 15.63
C ASN A 1122 -18.22 -1.96 14.78
N ALA A 1123 -18.00 -2.02 13.46
CA ALA A 1123 -18.68 -3.01 12.64
C ALA A 1123 -18.07 -4.40 12.92
N GLY A 1124 -18.93 -5.40 13.17
CA GLY A 1124 -18.49 -6.71 13.68
C GLY A 1124 -17.50 -7.40 12.75
N PHE A 1125 -17.76 -7.36 11.44
CA PHE A 1125 -16.88 -7.99 10.44
C PHE A 1125 -15.46 -7.39 10.42
N MET A 1126 -15.30 -6.11 10.79
CA MET A 1126 -13.99 -5.47 10.82
C MET A 1126 -13.12 -6.02 11.95
N VAL A 1127 -13.74 -6.26 13.11
CA VAL A 1127 -13.10 -6.95 14.24
C VAL A 1127 -12.81 -8.39 13.85
N ALA A 1128 -13.73 -9.07 13.16
CA ALA A 1128 -13.51 -10.44 12.71
C ALA A 1128 -12.30 -10.57 11.75
N VAL A 1129 -12.11 -9.63 10.82
CA VAL A 1129 -10.91 -9.55 9.95
C VAL A 1129 -9.63 -9.35 10.78
N LEU A 1130 -9.67 -8.52 11.83
CA LEU A 1130 -8.53 -8.37 12.73
C LEU A 1130 -8.20 -9.68 13.48
N LEU A 1131 -9.22 -10.39 13.96
CA LEU A 1131 -9.01 -11.70 14.59
C LEU A 1131 -8.41 -12.72 13.63
N SER A 1132 -8.84 -12.72 12.35
CA SER A 1132 -8.17 -13.51 11.31
C SER A 1132 -6.70 -13.12 11.17
N GLY A 1133 -6.38 -11.83 11.03
CA GLY A 1133 -4.98 -11.38 10.94
C GLY A 1133 -4.12 -11.75 12.15
N LEU A 1134 -4.66 -11.61 13.37
CA LEU A 1134 -3.99 -12.05 14.60
C LEU A 1134 -3.77 -13.58 14.61
N LYS A 1135 -4.72 -14.36 14.10
CA LYS A 1135 -4.55 -15.82 13.95
C LYS A 1135 -3.41 -16.15 13.01
N TYR A 1136 -3.30 -15.49 11.85
CA TYR A 1136 -2.17 -15.69 10.92
C TYR A 1136 -0.82 -15.38 11.58
N TYR A 1137 -0.73 -14.26 12.30
CA TYR A 1137 0.48 -13.90 13.04
C TYR A 1137 0.79 -14.91 14.16
N HIS A 1138 -0.21 -15.36 14.90
CA HIS A 1138 -0.04 -16.36 15.96
C HIS A 1138 0.41 -17.71 15.38
N ASP A 1139 -0.14 -18.15 14.25
CA ASP A 1139 0.23 -19.43 13.62
C ASP A 1139 1.72 -19.48 13.22
N VAL A 1140 2.36 -18.34 12.95
CA VAL A 1140 3.80 -18.26 12.62
C VAL A 1140 4.71 -17.89 13.80
N THR A 1141 4.17 -17.34 14.90
CA THR A 1141 4.98 -16.84 16.03
C THR A 1141 4.75 -17.56 17.36
N GLY A 1142 3.54 -18.08 17.60
CA GLY A 1142 3.11 -18.58 18.90
C GLY A 1142 3.02 -17.53 20.01
N ASP A 1143 2.91 -16.23 19.68
CA ASP A 1143 2.86 -15.16 20.69
C ASP A 1143 1.61 -15.28 21.59
N GLU A 1144 1.83 -15.65 22.86
CA GLU A 1144 0.75 -15.85 23.83
C GLU A 1144 -0.06 -14.57 24.08
N ARG A 1145 0.54 -13.38 23.96
CA ARG A 1145 -0.19 -12.10 24.11
C ARG A 1145 -1.25 -11.96 23.02
N VAL A 1146 -0.92 -12.40 21.79
CA VAL A 1146 -1.84 -12.39 20.65
C VAL A 1146 -2.96 -13.42 20.84
N LYS A 1147 -2.65 -14.61 21.37
CA LYS A 1147 -3.69 -15.59 21.74
C LYS A 1147 -4.70 -15.02 22.73
N GLN A 1148 -4.22 -14.35 23.79
CA GLN A 1148 -5.12 -13.70 24.76
C GLN A 1148 -5.93 -12.57 24.10
N SER A 1149 -5.32 -11.79 23.22
CA SER A 1149 -6.01 -10.75 22.45
C SER A 1149 -7.13 -11.30 21.57
N ILE A 1150 -6.92 -12.44 20.90
CA ILE A 1150 -7.93 -13.11 20.08
C ILE A 1150 -9.12 -13.56 20.94
N ILE A 1151 -8.85 -14.20 22.08
CA ILE A 1151 -9.89 -14.66 23.00
C ILE A 1151 -10.74 -13.48 23.50
N ALA A 1152 -10.10 -12.39 23.92
CA ALA A 1152 -10.80 -11.19 24.37
C ALA A 1152 -11.64 -10.55 23.24
N GLY A 1153 -11.09 -10.46 22.02
CA GLY A 1153 -11.81 -9.92 20.87
C GLY A 1153 -12.98 -10.80 20.40
N ALA A 1154 -12.87 -12.12 20.53
CA ALA A 1154 -13.98 -13.04 20.27
C ALA A 1154 -15.13 -12.85 21.29
N HIS A 1155 -14.82 -12.65 22.57
CA HIS A 1155 -15.84 -12.28 23.56
C HIS A 1155 -16.47 -10.91 23.27
N TYR A 1156 -15.68 -9.91 22.90
CA TYR A 1156 -16.20 -8.60 22.48
C TYR A 1156 -17.19 -8.73 21.32
N LEU A 1157 -16.88 -9.55 20.29
CA LEU A 1157 -17.80 -9.78 19.18
C LEU A 1157 -19.15 -10.31 19.65
N LEU A 1158 -19.15 -11.24 20.61
CA LEU A 1158 -20.39 -11.81 21.13
C LEU A 1158 -21.15 -10.79 21.97
N ASP A 1159 -20.46 -10.12 22.89
CA ASP A 1159 -21.04 -9.11 23.79
C ASP A 1159 -21.65 -7.93 23.00
N GLU A 1160 -21.03 -7.54 21.88
CA GLU A 1160 -21.41 -6.34 21.15
C GLU A 1160 -22.24 -6.57 19.90
N THR A 1161 -22.20 -7.75 19.28
CA THR A 1161 -22.84 -7.95 17.98
C THR A 1161 -23.60 -9.26 17.82
N TYR A 1162 -23.58 -10.19 18.78
CA TYR A 1162 -24.31 -11.46 18.68
C TYR A 1162 -25.61 -11.48 19.50
N SER A 1163 -26.60 -12.24 19.03
CA SER A 1163 -27.84 -12.53 19.76
C SER A 1163 -28.09 -14.04 19.77
N ASP A 1164 -28.22 -14.62 20.96
CA ASP A 1164 -28.62 -16.03 21.15
C ASP A 1164 -30.04 -16.28 20.64
N GLU A 1165 -30.96 -15.32 20.79
CA GLU A 1165 -32.35 -15.43 20.34
C GLU A 1165 -32.44 -15.51 18.80
N VAL A 1166 -31.71 -14.65 18.10
CA VAL A 1166 -31.70 -14.62 16.63
C VAL A 1166 -30.73 -15.66 16.05
N GLN A 1167 -29.82 -16.19 16.87
CA GLN A 1167 -28.71 -17.05 16.47
C GLN A 1167 -27.91 -16.43 15.32
N GLY A 1168 -27.49 -15.18 15.51
CA GLY A 1168 -26.82 -14.43 14.46
C GLY A 1168 -26.33 -13.06 14.91
N PHE A 1169 -25.72 -12.35 13.96
CA PHE A 1169 -25.01 -11.11 14.22
C PHE A 1169 -25.77 -9.89 13.68
N ARG A 1170 -25.66 -8.76 14.38
CA ARG A 1170 -25.93 -7.44 13.82
C ARG A 1170 -24.68 -6.87 13.17
N TYR A 1171 -24.85 -5.93 12.24
CA TYR A 1171 -23.73 -5.39 11.45
C TYR A 1171 -22.72 -4.60 12.31
N THR A 1172 -23.16 -3.85 13.33
CA THR A 1172 -22.30 -3.02 14.18
C THR A 1172 -22.68 -3.08 15.66
N SER A 1173 -21.82 -2.55 16.54
CA SER A 1173 -22.10 -2.37 17.97
C SER A 1173 -23.29 -1.44 18.27
N CYS A 1174 -23.85 -0.76 17.27
CA CYS A 1174 -24.98 0.14 17.43
C CYS A 1174 -26.23 -0.66 17.87
N PRO A 1175 -26.88 -0.29 18.99
CA PRO A 1175 -28.09 -0.95 19.44
C PRO A 1175 -29.28 -0.83 18.49
N LYS A 1176 -29.28 0.14 17.57
CA LYS A 1176 -30.33 0.32 16.56
C LYS A 1176 -30.13 -0.54 15.31
N THR A 1177 -29.00 -1.22 15.17
CA THR A 1177 -28.76 -2.12 14.04
C THR A 1177 -29.40 -3.48 14.30
N GLY A 1178 -30.28 -3.91 13.38
CA GLY A 1178 -30.97 -5.19 13.49
C GLY A 1178 -30.03 -6.40 13.36
N TYR A 1179 -30.37 -7.48 14.07
CA TYR A 1179 -29.70 -8.78 13.95
C TYR A 1179 -30.16 -9.50 12.69
N ARG A 1180 -29.26 -10.27 12.08
CA ARG A 1180 -29.57 -11.20 11.00
C ARG A 1180 -29.18 -12.61 11.43
N PRO A 1181 -30.05 -13.62 11.20
CA PRO A 1181 -29.74 -15.00 11.56
C PRO A 1181 -28.56 -15.53 10.74
N GLY A 1182 -27.73 -16.34 11.39
CA GLY A 1182 -26.58 -16.99 10.79
C GLY A 1182 -25.26 -16.22 10.90
N ALA A 1183 -24.18 -16.89 10.54
CA ALA A 1183 -22.83 -16.34 10.58
C ALA A 1183 -21.97 -16.85 9.41
N SER A 1184 -21.31 -15.95 8.69
CA SER A 1184 -20.33 -16.34 7.68
C SER A 1184 -19.04 -16.86 8.34
N PRO A 1185 -18.23 -17.69 7.66
CA PRO A 1185 -16.94 -18.14 8.17
C PRO A 1185 -16.02 -16.99 8.63
N LEU A 1186 -16.02 -15.85 7.91
CA LEU A 1186 -15.27 -14.66 8.31
C LEU A 1186 -15.60 -14.22 9.74
N MET A 1187 -16.90 -14.17 10.08
CA MET A 1187 -17.34 -13.72 11.40
C MET A 1187 -16.88 -14.63 12.55
N VAL A 1188 -16.61 -15.91 12.25
CA VAL A 1188 -16.39 -16.93 13.27
C VAL A 1188 -14.99 -17.52 13.28
N GLU A 1189 -14.06 -17.09 12.43
CA GLU A 1189 -12.70 -17.65 12.44
C GLU A 1189 -11.97 -17.44 13.77
N GLY A 1190 -11.98 -16.20 14.27
CA GLY A 1190 -11.45 -15.91 15.60
C GLY A 1190 -12.19 -16.64 16.72
N ILE A 1191 -13.51 -16.81 16.58
CA ILE A 1191 -14.36 -17.51 17.57
C ILE A 1191 -14.05 -19.01 17.60
N ALA A 1192 -13.87 -19.64 16.43
CA ALA A 1192 -13.52 -21.05 16.31
C ALA A 1192 -12.15 -21.32 16.94
N ARG A 1193 -11.17 -20.45 16.68
CA ARG A 1193 -9.84 -20.55 17.28
C ARG A 1193 -9.87 -20.31 18.79
N ALA A 1194 -10.63 -19.32 19.27
CA ALA A 1194 -10.83 -19.08 20.69
C ALA A 1194 -11.48 -20.29 21.38
N TYR A 1195 -12.53 -20.87 20.80
CA TYR A 1195 -13.16 -22.09 21.31
C TYR A 1195 -12.18 -23.28 21.39
N LEU A 1196 -11.33 -23.46 20.37
CA LEU A 1196 -10.33 -24.53 20.37
C LEU A 1196 -9.41 -24.45 21.60
N TRP A 1197 -9.05 -23.23 22.02
CA TRP A 1197 -8.18 -22.99 23.18
C TRP A 1197 -8.91 -23.00 24.52
N THR A 1198 -10.10 -22.41 24.61
CA THR A 1198 -10.78 -22.18 25.90
C THR A 1198 -11.84 -23.21 26.23
N ARG A 1199 -12.41 -23.86 25.20
CA ARG A 1199 -13.62 -24.69 25.31
C ARG A 1199 -14.83 -23.94 25.91
N ASP A 1200 -14.85 -22.62 25.78
CA ASP A 1200 -15.97 -21.80 26.26
C ASP A 1200 -17.25 -22.10 25.46
N GLU A 1201 -18.30 -22.43 26.20
CA GLU A 1201 -19.60 -22.81 25.68
C GLU A 1201 -20.28 -21.70 24.88
N ARG A 1202 -20.02 -20.42 25.19
CA ARG A 1202 -20.55 -19.27 24.43
C ARG A 1202 -20.08 -19.31 22.99
N PHE A 1203 -18.81 -19.64 22.76
CA PHE A 1203 -18.27 -19.78 21.41
C PHE A 1203 -18.83 -21.03 20.71
N ARG A 1204 -18.94 -22.15 21.44
CA ARG A 1204 -19.50 -23.40 20.88
C ARG A 1204 -20.90 -23.19 20.32
N ARG A 1205 -21.77 -22.46 21.02
CA ARG A 1205 -23.15 -22.16 20.58
C ARG A 1205 -23.18 -21.42 19.25
N VAL A 1206 -22.36 -20.38 19.09
CA VAL A 1206 -22.26 -19.63 17.81
C VAL A 1206 -21.88 -20.57 16.67
N LEU A 1207 -20.88 -21.43 16.88
CA LEU A 1207 -20.38 -22.38 15.89
C LEU A 1207 -21.40 -23.48 15.56
N ALA A 1208 -22.20 -23.91 16.54
CA ALA A 1208 -23.18 -24.98 16.38
C ALA A 1208 -24.54 -24.49 15.88
N GLU A 1209 -24.91 -23.22 16.10
CA GLU A 1209 -26.26 -22.72 15.87
C GLU A 1209 -26.32 -21.65 14.77
N ALA A 1210 -25.36 -20.71 14.74
CA ALA A 1210 -25.36 -19.61 13.77
C ALA A 1210 -24.62 -19.98 12.48
N LEU A 1211 -23.42 -20.58 12.56
CA LEU A 1211 -22.64 -20.93 11.37
C LEU A 1211 -23.39 -21.85 10.38
N PRO A 1212 -24.10 -22.92 10.82
CA PRO A 1212 -24.86 -23.78 9.90
C PRO A 1212 -25.92 -23.06 9.07
N ARG A 1213 -26.53 -21.98 9.59
CA ARG A 1213 -27.59 -21.22 8.92
C ARG A 1213 -27.09 -20.47 7.67
N SER A 1214 -25.79 -20.19 7.60
CA SER A 1214 -25.16 -19.52 6.45
C SER A 1214 -24.25 -20.44 5.64
N ALA A 1215 -24.31 -21.76 5.87
CA ALA A 1215 -23.43 -22.74 5.24
C ALA A 1215 -23.53 -22.80 3.70
N GLY A 1216 -24.58 -22.21 3.12
CA GLY A 1216 -24.84 -22.21 1.68
C GLY A 1216 -23.88 -21.38 0.83
N GLY A 1217 -23.13 -20.45 1.43
CA GLY A 1217 -22.16 -19.58 0.73
C GLY A 1217 -22.75 -18.70 -0.37
N SER A 1218 -21.89 -18.12 -1.21
CA SER A 1218 -22.26 -17.40 -2.45
C SER A 1218 -21.63 -18.07 -3.66
N GLY A 1219 -22.25 -17.94 -4.83
CA GLY A 1219 -21.79 -18.54 -6.08
C GLY A 1219 -20.86 -17.66 -6.92
N TYR A 1220 -20.74 -16.35 -6.63
CA TYR A 1220 -19.92 -15.43 -7.42
C TYR A 1220 -19.49 -14.20 -6.61
N GLY A 1221 -18.46 -13.52 -7.11
CA GLY A 1221 -17.96 -12.24 -6.63
C GLY A 1221 -17.48 -12.19 -5.18
N LYS A 1222 -17.49 -11.00 -4.58
CA LYS A 1222 -17.07 -10.73 -3.19
C LYS A 1222 -17.57 -11.76 -2.18
N GLY A 1223 -18.85 -12.14 -2.27
CA GLY A 1223 -19.46 -13.11 -1.36
C GLY A 1223 -18.85 -14.51 -1.47
N PHE A 1224 -18.44 -14.93 -2.67
CA PHE A 1224 -17.75 -16.20 -2.89
C PHE A 1224 -16.36 -16.15 -2.25
N SER A 1225 -15.56 -15.13 -2.60
CA SER A 1225 -14.18 -14.97 -2.13
C SER A 1225 -14.11 -14.90 -0.61
N MET A 1226 -14.92 -14.02 0.01
CA MET A 1226 -14.97 -13.84 1.46
C MET A 1226 -15.33 -15.13 2.20
N TYR A 1227 -16.27 -15.93 1.67
CA TYR A 1227 -16.71 -17.15 2.32
C TYR A 1227 -15.65 -18.25 2.23
N TYR A 1228 -15.14 -18.52 1.02
CA TYR A 1228 -14.30 -19.69 0.76
C TYR A 1228 -12.82 -19.48 1.05
N ARG A 1229 -12.33 -18.24 1.19
CA ARG A 1229 -10.97 -18.01 1.71
C ARG A 1229 -10.84 -18.34 3.20
N VAL A 1230 -11.92 -18.14 3.97
CA VAL A 1230 -11.92 -18.32 5.43
C VAL A 1230 -12.46 -19.69 5.84
N GLY A 1231 -13.47 -20.19 5.13
CA GLY A 1231 -14.14 -21.47 5.40
C GLY A 1231 -13.19 -22.62 5.75
N PRO A 1232 -12.22 -22.97 4.87
CA PRO A 1232 -11.25 -24.05 5.09
C PRO A 1232 -10.51 -24.01 6.44
N ARG A 1233 -10.12 -22.81 6.88
CA ARG A 1233 -9.40 -22.57 8.15
C ARG A 1233 -10.32 -22.69 9.36
N VAL A 1234 -11.60 -22.30 9.21
CA VAL A 1234 -12.64 -22.53 10.24
C VAL A 1234 -12.91 -24.02 10.39
N LEU A 1235 -13.05 -24.74 9.27
CA LEU A 1235 -13.29 -26.19 9.30
C LEU A 1235 -12.15 -26.95 9.99
N ALA A 1236 -10.90 -26.51 9.83
CA ALA A 1236 -9.75 -27.07 10.55
C ALA A 1236 -9.88 -26.92 12.07
N ASP A 1237 -10.27 -25.72 12.54
CA ASP A 1237 -10.47 -25.47 13.97
C ASP A 1237 -11.67 -26.26 14.52
N LEU A 1238 -12.76 -26.37 13.76
CA LEU A 1238 -13.89 -27.23 14.12
C LEU A 1238 -13.48 -28.70 14.21
N GLU A 1239 -12.69 -29.17 13.24
CA GLU A 1239 -12.19 -30.55 13.22
C GLU A 1239 -11.36 -30.86 14.48
N ALA A 1240 -10.36 -30.02 14.75
CA ALA A 1240 -9.49 -30.12 15.92
C ALA A 1240 -10.27 -29.96 17.24
N ALA A 1241 -11.39 -29.23 17.22
CA ALA A 1241 -12.24 -29.06 18.37
C ALA A 1241 -13.25 -30.21 18.57
N GLY A 1242 -13.33 -31.19 17.66
CA GLY A 1242 -14.30 -32.29 17.73
C GLY A 1242 -15.71 -31.92 17.23
N LEU A 1243 -15.85 -30.80 16.51
CA LEU A 1243 -17.11 -30.35 15.92
C LEU A 1243 -17.20 -30.71 14.43
N GLY A 1244 -18.42 -30.82 13.93
CA GLY A 1244 -18.74 -30.92 12.51
C GLY A 1244 -19.60 -29.75 12.05
N LEU A 1245 -19.90 -29.69 10.75
CA LEU A 1245 -20.79 -28.69 10.16
C LEU A 1245 -21.89 -29.41 9.39
N GLN A 1246 -23.02 -29.63 10.08
CA GLN A 1246 -24.21 -30.30 9.56
C GLN A 1246 -25.32 -29.28 9.28
N ALA A 1247 -26.39 -29.73 8.61
CA ALA A 1247 -27.58 -28.89 8.46
C ALA A 1247 -28.14 -28.52 9.84
N ALA A 1248 -28.57 -27.26 10.00
CA ALA A 1248 -29.29 -26.85 11.19
C ALA A 1248 -30.53 -27.73 11.35
N THR A 1249 -30.69 -28.39 12.49
CA THR A 1249 -31.97 -28.98 12.89
C THR A 1249 -33.01 -27.86 12.95
N LYS A 1250 -34.07 -28.00 12.14
CA LYS A 1250 -35.14 -27.01 12.01
C LYS A 1250 -35.88 -26.76 13.32
#